data_AF-A0A010R2B4-F1
#
_entry.id   AF-A0A010R2B4-F1
#
_cell.length_a   1.000
_cell.length_b   1.000
_cell.length_c   1.000
_cell.angle_alpha   90.00
_cell.angle_beta   90.00
_cell.angle_gamma   90.00
#
_symmetry.space_group_name_H-M   'P 1'
#
loop_
_entity.id
_entity.type
_entity.pdbx_description
1 polymer ?
#
loop_
_entity_poly.entity_id
_entity_poly.type
_entity_poly.pdbx_seq_one_letter_code
_entity_poly.pdbx_strand_id
1 'polypeptide(L)'
;MVSFNSPRQTQSKQTADIVPRKSRKPPPIKLAWQTLNLSSFGLPSLLSLFLLLFLLLLSPLLLQIDVVHLRSFPRHLSIVGEANKDDTPAHSPDEPGSEQPPGHGDRRNRPVSPQHTKPHQPPFHEPLEPTATHSAKMGLFSRKEKAPKASGKPSINTSNVSIASGASSIKSPPPRSTTMNRSSGTSTTPGTPLTPFSPTSIPKVDLPRPPDPQLDPAGYLRSLGAVRERSKIVTDKAIRNELKHFDVDMRKFPDVVTFVSQIIKRDYDAPYNSIPGHGRHQHFCVGGRDRIAQLLSTFPEDVDNSEKCRRMIDLFLVSVLLDAGAGTKWSYKSTENGRIYRRSEGIAVASLEMFKSGLFSSDSRNKFQVDKEGLRNLTVERVAAGLQSKPGNEMAGIEGRTQLLQRLANALTDKKEYFGDSGRPGHMVDYLLSHPSTQASSMPIVILPTLWNLLMNGLMPIWPASRTSINGVSLGDAWPCQSMPQPPQSPTTSQFSPFPPSAQNSTAAWESILPFHKLTQWLCYSLMQPMQSLLRIHFAGVELLTGLPEYRNGGLFIDLGVLTLKADDSERGLEHYDEYCRRTNVKPVEVAPMFEPSDDVIVEWRGVTVGFLDRLCVEVNRHMKNDLKGNQLTLAQILEAGSWKGGREMAEFSRPNTKEPPILIDSDGTVF
;
A
#
# COMPACT_ATOMS: atom_id res chain seq x y z
N MET A 1 -40.79 -34.65 23.14
CA MET A 1 -41.39 -35.51 24.17
C MET A 1 -40.66 -36.85 24.13
N VAL A 2 -40.41 -37.44 25.30
CA VAL A 2 -39.74 -38.72 25.58
C VAL A 2 -38.24 -38.64 25.95
N SER A 3 -38.05 -39.12 27.17
CA SER A 3 -36.94 -39.14 28.10
C SER A 3 -36.07 -40.40 28.01
N PHE A 4 -34.84 -40.27 28.54
CA PHE A 4 -34.03 -41.24 29.31
C PHE A 4 -33.84 -42.68 28.81
N ASN A 5 -32.58 -43.08 28.62
CA ASN A 5 -31.93 -44.03 29.56
C ASN A 5 -30.41 -44.11 29.37
N SER A 6 -29.69 -44.15 30.49
CA SER A 6 -28.31 -44.60 30.63
C SER A 6 -28.32 -46.03 31.18
N PRO A 7 -27.24 -46.83 31.03
CA PRO A 7 -26.50 -47.16 32.25
C PRO A 7 -24.98 -47.35 32.12
N ARG A 8 -24.31 -46.82 33.15
CA ARG A 8 -23.14 -47.26 33.93
C ARG A 8 -22.05 -48.18 33.34
N GLN A 9 -20.83 -47.64 33.54
CA GLN A 9 -19.50 -48.23 33.54
C GLN A 9 -19.30 -49.41 34.51
N THR A 10 -18.38 -50.31 34.13
CA THR A 10 -17.61 -51.18 35.03
C THR A 10 -16.12 -50.89 34.83
N GLN A 11 -15.40 -50.73 35.95
CA GLN A 11 -13.94 -50.58 36.02
C GLN A 11 -13.27 -51.95 36.12
N SER A 12 -12.15 -52.13 35.44
CA SER A 12 -11.08 -53.04 35.88
C SER A 12 -9.70 -52.41 35.65
N LYS A 13 -8.87 -52.58 36.66
CA LYS A 13 -7.52 -52.00 36.83
C LYS A 13 -6.49 -52.76 35.99
N GLN A 14 -5.53 -52.06 35.41
CA GLN A 14 -4.18 -52.59 35.20
C GLN A 14 -3.14 -51.51 35.50
N THR A 15 -2.28 -51.85 36.47
CA THR A 15 -1.08 -51.16 36.94
C THR A 15 0.11 -51.50 36.05
N ALA A 16 0.93 -50.53 35.68
CA ALA A 16 2.32 -50.76 35.26
C ALA A 16 3.20 -49.54 35.56
N ASP A 17 4.41 -49.87 36.00
CA ASP A 17 5.37 -49.06 36.75
C ASP A 17 6.00 -47.84 36.05
N ILE A 18 6.37 -46.87 36.88
CA ILE A 18 7.17 -45.68 36.54
C ILE A 18 8.62 -45.91 37.02
N VAL A 19 9.59 -45.80 36.12
CA VAL A 19 11.03 -45.62 36.44
C VAL A 19 11.64 -44.55 35.51
N PRO A 20 12.46 -43.60 36.02
CA PRO A 20 12.89 -42.42 35.27
C PRO A 20 14.21 -42.64 34.51
N ARG A 21 14.35 -42.09 33.29
CA ARG A 21 15.63 -42.12 32.55
C ARG A 21 16.32 -40.74 32.51
N LYS A 22 17.50 -40.71 33.12
CA LYS A 22 18.52 -39.64 33.09
C LYS A 22 19.25 -39.58 31.74
N SER A 23 19.71 -38.37 31.44
CA SER A 23 20.67 -37.91 30.44
C SER A 23 21.88 -38.82 30.14
N ARG A 24 22.24 -38.99 28.85
CA ARG A 24 23.61 -39.31 28.41
C ARG A 24 23.97 -38.63 27.07
N LYS A 25 25.14 -37.98 27.07
CA LYS A 25 25.88 -37.44 25.91
C LYS A 25 26.48 -38.58 25.06
N PRO A 26 26.73 -38.39 23.75
CA PRO A 26 27.55 -39.30 22.96
C PRO A 26 29.06 -38.95 23.03
N PRO A 27 29.97 -39.93 22.73
CA PRO A 27 31.42 -39.84 22.95
C PRO A 27 32.21 -39.25 21.75
N PRO A 28 33.52 -38.95 21.90
CA PRO A 28 34.34 -38.27 20.89
C PRO A 28 35.11 -39.26 20.00
N ILE A 29 35.37 -38.91 18.74
CA ILE A 29 36.34 -39.64 17.90
C ILE A 29 37.26 -38.65 17.17
N LYS A 30 38.56 -39.01 17.22
CA LYS A 30 39.77 -38.25 16.88
C LYS A 30 40.07 -38.22 15.38
N LEU A 31 40.77 -37.15 14.96
CA LEU A 31 41.58 -37.10 13.73
C LEU A 31 42.75 -38.10 13.80
N ALA A 32 43.06 -38.75 12.68
CA ALA A 32 44.43 -39.06 12.28
C ALA A 32 44.54 -39.23 10.75
N TRP A 33 45.60 -38.65 10.20
CA TRP A 33 46.08 -38.74 8.84
C TRP A 33 46.63 -40.12 8.52
N GLN A 34 46.45 -40.58 7.27
CA GLN A 34 47.39 -41.51 6.64
C GLN A 34 47.37 -41.38 5.11
N THR A 35 48.54 -41.65 4.57
CA THR A 35 49.15 -41.27 3.29
C THR A 35 49.04 -42.34 2.20
N LEU A 36 49.43 -41.95 0.97
CA LEU A 36 49.80 -42.76 -0.22
C LEU A 36 48.64 -43.13 -1.16
N ASN A 37 48.74 -43.12 -2.50
CA ASN A 37 49.93 -43.14 -3.35
C ASN A 37 49.64 -42.58 -4.77
N LEU A 38 50.65 -41.99 -5.39
CA LEU A 38 50.72 -41.57 -6.79
C LEU A 38 51.21 -42.73 -7.67
N SER A 39 50.47 -43.06 -8.73
CA SER A 39 50.94 -43.62 -10.03
C SER A 39 49.71 -44.10 -10.79
N SER A 40 49.29 -43.54 -11.92
CA SER A 40 49.94 -43.68 -13.23
C SER A 40 49.33 -42.74 -14.28
N PHE A 41 50.20 -42.12 -15.10
CA PHE A 41 50.08 -41.58 -16.48
C PHE A 41 48.68 -41.46 -17.15
N GLY A 42 48.27 -40.39 -17.85
CA GLY A 42 48.88 -39.16 -18.36
C GLY A 42 47.91 -38.48 -19.37
N LEU A 43 48.06 -37.16 -19.61
CA LEU A 43 47.59 -36.29 -20.71
C LEU A 43 47.01 -34.92 -20.22
N PRO A 44 47.36 -33.79 -20.88
CA PRO A 44 47.09 -32.43 -20.37
C PRO A 44 45.66 -31.95 -20.66
N SER A 45 45.06 -31.26 -19.69
CA SER A 45 43.70 -30.72 -19.74
C SER A 45 43.56 -29.56 -20.73
N LEU A 46 42.43 -29.56 -21.44
CA LEU A 46 41.84 -28.58 -22.39
C LEU A 46 41.90 -27.08 -21.99
N LEU A 47 42.37 -26.74 -20.78
CA LEU A 47 42.41 -25.38 -20.27
C LEU A 47 43.51 -24.51 -20.93
N SER A 48 44.64 -25.10 -21.33
CA SER A 48 45.73 -24.36 -21.98
C SER A 48 45.46 -24.04 -23.46
N LEU A 49 44.58 -24.79 -24.13
CA LEU A 49 44.20 -24.53 -25.52
C LEU A 49 43.16 -23.40 -25.62
N PHE A 50 42.30 -23.26 -24.60
CA PHE A 50 41.30 -22.21 -24.54
C PHE A 50 41.89 -20.82 -24.27
N LEU A 51 42.95 -20.74 -23.44
CA LEU A 51 43.62 -19.48 -23.13
C LEU A 51 44.39 -18.91 -24.34
N LEU A 52 44.91 -19.79 -25.21
CA LEU A 52 45.63 -19.39 -26.42
C LEU A 52 44.67 -18.93 -27.54
N LEU A 53 43.50 -19.57 -27.67
CA LEU A 53 42.47 -19.13 -28.63
C LEU A 53 41.82 -17.80 -28.25
N PHE A 54 41.68 -17.53 -26.95
CA PHE A 54 41.07 -16.29 -26.44
C PHE A 54 41.97 -15.06 -26.66
N LEU A 55 43.30 -15.24 -26.66
CA LEU A 55 44.26 -14.17 -26.93
C LEU A 55 44.44 -13.86 -28.43
N LEU A 56 44.12 -14.80 -29.32
CA LEU A 56 44.25 -14.63 -30.78
C LEU A 56 43.01 -13.97 -31.44
N LEU A 57 41.86 -13.92 -30.76
CA LEU A 57 40.61 -13.36 -31.30
C LEU A 57 40.38 -11.86 -31.00
N LEU A 58 41.26 -11.23 -30.22
CA LEU A 58 41.15 -9.81 -29.82
C LEU A 58 42.04 -8.85 -30.62
N SER A 59 42.57 -9.31 -31.77
CA SER A 59 43.51 -8.54 -32.60
C SER A 59 42.97 -8.38 -34.02
N PRO A 60 41.88 -7.60 -34.23
CA PRO A 60 42.08 -6.36 -35.00
C PRO A 60 41.02 -5.28 -34.68
N LEU A 61 41.33 -4.28 -33.86
CA LEU A 61 40.59 -3.00 -33.90
C LEU A 61 41.41 -1.80 -33.39
N LEU A 62 42.74 -1.85 -33.60
CA LEU A 62 43.64 -0.73 -33.30
C LEU A 62 44.68 -0.62 -34.42
N LEU A 63 44.25 -0.13 -35.58
CA LEU A 63 45.11 0.43 -36.62
C LEU A 63 44.26 1.19 -37.65
N GLN A 64 44.04 2.48 -37.41
CA GLN A 64 44.14 3.54 -38.42
C GLN A 64 44.01 4.92 -37.77
N ILE A 65 45.12 5.65 -37.77
CA ILE A 65 45.22 7.10 -37.61
C ILE A 65 45.58 7.65 -38.99
N ASP A 66 44.89 8.71 -39.42
CA ASP A 66 45.42 9.92 -40.10
C ASP A 66 44.22 10.77 -40.57
N VAL A 67 43.91 11.92 -39.98
CA VAL A 67 44.46 13.29 -40.20
C VAL A 67 44.20 13.82 -41.62
N VAL A 68 43.35 14.86 -41.76
CA VAL A 68 43.56 16.07 -42.59
C VAL A 68 42.59 17.21 -42.21
N HIS A 69 43.20 18.29 -41.66
CA HIS A 69 43.00 19.75 -41.78
C HIS A 69 41.65 20.52 -41.78
N LEU A 70 41.55 21.38 -40.74
CA LEU A 70 41.36 22.85 -40.70
C LEU A 70 40.88 23.65 -41.94
N ARG A 71 39.94 24.58 -41.69
CA ARG A 71 39.93 26.03 -42.08
C ARG A 71 38.73 26.72 -41.37
N SER A 72 38.92 27.57 -40.34
CA SER A 72 39.13 29.04 -40.32
C SER A 72 37.90 29.94 -40.62
N PHE A 73 37.35 30.58 -39.55
CA PHE A 73 36.90 32.00 -39.36
C PHE A 73 35.99 32.70 -40.44
N PRO A 74 35.50 33.97 -40.28
CA PRO A 74 34.28 34.37 -39.56
C PRO A 74 33.40 35.44 -40.31
N ARG A 75 32.45 36.05 -39.58
CA ARG A 75 31.89 37.43 -39.72
C ARG A 75 30.72 37.74 -40.68
N HIS A 76 29.75 38.44 -40.06
CA HIS A 76 28.97 39.62 -40.48
C HIS A 76 28.14 39.63 -41.77
N LEU A 77 26.85 39.98 -41.63
CA LEU A 77 26.20 41.29 -41.87
C LEU A 77 24.69 41.03 -41.69
N SER A 78 23.83 41.77 -40.96
CA SER A 78 23.62 43.22 -40.74
C SER A 78 22.27 43.64 -41.35
N ILE A 79 21.42 44.25 -40.50
CA ILE A 79 20.69 45.53 -40.71
C ILE A 79 19.46 45.42 -41.66
N VAL A 80 18.22 45.86 -41.35
CA VAL A 80 17.63 47.18 -40.98
C VAL A 80 16.24 46.88 -40.35
N GLY A 81 15.76 47.47 -39.24
CA GLY A 81 15.23 48.86 -39.05
C GLY A 81 13.78 48.95 -39.62
N GLU A 82 12.74 49.56 -39.05
CA GLU A 82 12.47 50.67 -38.11
C GLU A 82 10.99 50.51 -37.65
N ALA A 83 10.62 50.72 -36.38
CA ALA A 83 10.23 51.97 -35.70
C ALA A 83 8.77 52.48 -35.90
N ASN A 84 8.07 52.56 -34.75
CA ASN A 84 7.29 53.69 -34.21
C ASN A 84 5.76 53.87 -34.38
N LYS A 85 5.20 54.44 -33.28
CA LYS A 85 3.92 55.16 -33.02
C LYS A 85 2.75 54.35 -32.46
N ASP A 86 2.42 54.54 -31.17
CA ASP A 86 1.62 55.63 -30.55
C ASP A 86 0.12 55.46 -30.82
N ASP A 87 -0.67 55.19 -29.77
CA ASP A 87 -1.70 56.13 -29.29
C ASP A 87 -2.51 55.56 -28.11
N THR A 88 -2.69 56.42 -27.10
CA THR A 88 -3.70 56.33 -26.04
C THR A 88 -4.90 57.19 -26.48
N PRO A 89 -6.12 57.02 -25.94
CA PRO A 89 -6.50 57.92 -24.84
C PRO A 89 -7.47 57.34 -23.79
N ALA A 90 -7.58 58.10 -22.69
CA ALA A 90 -8.40 57.91 -21.50
C ALA A 90 -9.86 58.35 -21.66
N HIS A 91 -10.76 57.85 -20.80
CA HIS A 91 -11.75 58.67 -20.05
C HIS A 91 -12.52 57.83 -18.98
N SER A 92 -12.58 58.36 -17.76
CA SER A 92 -13.61 58.10 -16.72
C SER A 92 -14.60 59.31 -16.71
N PRO A 93 -15.61 59.45 -15.81
CA PRO A 93 -16.12 58.58 -14.73
C PRO A 93 -17.68 58.50 -14.69
N ASP A 94 -18.27 57.79 -13.69
CA ASP A 94 -19.32 58.34 -12.80
C ASP A 94 -20.01 57.25 -11.95
N GLU A 95 -19.99 57.47 -10.63
CA GLU A 95 -20.94 56.98 -9.62
C GLU A 95 -21.92 58.14 -9.33
N PRO A 96 -23.18 57.93 -8.86
CA PRO A 96 -23.39 57.80 -7.41
C PRO A 96 -24.67 57.03 -6.97
N GLY A 97 -24.84 56.80 -5.67
CA GLY A 97 -26.19 56.84 -5.06
C GLY A 97 -26.52 55.80 -3.99
N SER A 98 -26.39 56.21 -2.73
CA SER A 98 -27.00 55.65 -1.51
C SER A 98 -28.54 55.70 -1.49
N GLU A 99 -29.21 54.73 -0.85
CA GLU A 99 -30.29 54.93 0.15
C GLU A 99 -30.99 53.60 0.57
N GLN A 100 -31.05 53.36 1.89
CA GLN A 100 -32.08 52.54 2.56
C GLN A 100 -33.20 53.49 3.07
N PRO A 101 -34.26 53.01 3.75
CA PRO A 101 -35.34 52.09 3.37
C PRO A 101 -36.72 52.78 3.58
N PRO A 102 -37.85 52.06 3.57
CA PRO A 102 -38.93 52.43 4.49
C PRO A 102 -39.37 51.28 5.39
N GLY A 103 -39.53 51.61 6.67
CA GLY A 103 -40.29 50.82 7.63
C GLY A 103 -41.72 51.34 7.78
N HIS A 104 -42.62 50.44 8.20
CA HIS A 104 -43.72 50.67 9.15
C HIS A 104 -44.43 49.31 9.33
N GLY A 105 -44.44 48.73 10.53
CA GLY A 105 -45.55 48.82 11.50
C GLY A 105 -46.38 47.53 11.41
N ASP A 106 -46.90 46.88 12.45
CA ASP A 106 -47.11 47.25 13.84
C ASP A 106 -47.44 45.96 14.65
N ARG A 107 -46.97 45.91 15.89
CA ARG A 107 -47.59 45.36 17.13
C ARG A 107 -48.16 43.93 17.29
N ARG A 108 -47.74 43.37 18.45
CA ARG A 108 -48.50 42.66 19.52
C ARG A 108 -48.75 41.14 19.39
N ASN A 109 -47.98 40.33 20.14
CA ASN A 109 -48.42 39.78 21.45
C ASN A 109 -47.39 38.80 22.09
N ARG A 110 -47.14 39.00 23.39
CA ARG A 110 -46.54 38.06 24.36
C ARG A 110 -47.63 37.14 24.95
N PRO A 111 -47.31 35.96 25.51
CA PRO A 111 -47.05 35.80 26.96
C PRO A 111 -45.88 34.82 27.26
N VAL A 112 -44.93 35.11 28.17
CA VAL A 112 -44.89 34.95 29.65
C VAL A 112 -45.02 33.49 30.16
N SER A 113 -43.95 33.04 30.84
CA SER A 113 -43.76 31.78 31.59
C SER A 113 -44.67 31.61 32.81
N PRO A 114 -44.65 30.41 33.43
CA PRO A 114 -44.57 30.35 34.89
C PRO A 114 -43.47 29.41 35.44
N GLN A 115 -42.91 29.81 36.58
CA GLN A 115 -42.01 29.05 37.46
C GLN A 115 -42.80 28.36 38.61
N HIS A 116 -42.07 27.49 39.34
CA HIS A 116 -42.35 26.78 40.61
C HIS A 116 -42.92 25.36 40.46
N THR A 117 -42.42 24.31 41.14
CA THR A 117 -41.83 24.14 42.49
C THR A 117 -40.89 22.90 42.58
N LYS A 118 -39.97 22.90 43.55
CA LYS A 118 -39.18 21.74 44.07
C LYS A 118 -39.98 20.96 45.14
N PRO A 119 -39.57 19.72 45.47
CA PRO A 119 -39.44 19.30 46.88
C PRO A 119 -38.12 18.52 47.14
N HIS A 120 -37.32 18.94 48.13
CA HIS A 120 -37.14 18.36 49.48
C HIS A 120 -36.16 17.16 49.60
N GLN A 121 -35.01 17.42 50.25
CA GLN A 121 -34.23 16.46 51.06
C GLN A 121 -34.69 16.55 52.53
N PRO A 122 -34.44 15.50 53.35
CA PRO A 122 -33.53 15.63 54.51
C PRO A 122 -32.81 14.30 54.88
N PRO A 123 -32.03 14.20 55.98
CA PRO A 123 -30.89 15.04 56.39
C PRO A 123 -29.61 14.21 56.74
N PHE A 124 -28.54 14.93 57.11
CA PHE A 124 -27.23 14.48 57.59
C PHE A 124 -27.25 13.67 58.91
N HIS A 125 -26.33 12.71 59.03
CA HIS A 125 -25.65 12.31 60.28
C HIS A 125 -24.22 11.80 59.96
N GLU A 126 -23.23 12.30 60.69
CA GLU A 126 -21.81 11.90 60.75
C GLU A 126 -21.57 11.18 62.12
N PRO A 127 -20.40 10.61 62.46
CA PRO A 127 -19.64 9.48 61.86
C PRO A 127 -19.40 8.33 62.87
N LEU A 128 -19.09 7.10 62.40
CA LEU A 128 -18.37 6.08 63.17
C LEU A 128 -17.51 5.19 62.22
N GLU A 129 -16.19 5.26 62.37
CA GLU A 129 -15.19 4.27 61.92
C GLU A 129 -15.12 3.08 62.91
N PRO A 130 -14.30 2.01 62.69
CA PRO A 130 -13.97 1.28 61.47
C PRO A 130 -13.98 -0.27 61.68
N THR A 131 -14.03 -1.09 60.63
CA THR A 131 -13.34 -2.40 60.63
C THR A 131 -12.74 -2.71 59.26
N ALA A 132 -11.46 -3.08 59.32
CA ALA A 132 -10.56 -3.28 58.21
C ALA A 132 -10.76 -4.61 57.49
N THR A 133 -10.42 -4.67 56.21
CA THR A 133 -9.51 -5.70 55.67
C THR A 133 -8.81 -5.20 54.41
N HIS A 134 -7.50 -5.44 54.39
CA HIS A 134 -6.51 -5.01 53.41
C HIS A 134 -6.61 -5.72 52.04
N SER A 135 -6.28 -5.01 50.96
CA SER A 135 -5.29 -5.49 49.99
C SER A 135 -4.69 -4.33 49.18
N ALA A 136 -3.40 -4.45 48.92
CA ALA A 136 -2.44 -3.36 48.74
C ALA A 136 -2.26 -2.88 47.29
N LYS A 137 -2.12 -1.55 47.12
CA LYS A 137 -1.47 -0.89 45.96
C LYS A 137 -0.37 0.04 46.50
N MET A 138 0.88 -0.25 46.14
CA MET A 138 2.03 0.68 46.16
C MET A 138 2.16 1.17 44.69
N GLY A 139 2.14 2.45 44.30
CA GLY A 139 2.95 3.62 44.73
C GLY A 139 4.31 3.54 44.01
N LEU A 140 4.93 4.53 43.33
CA LEU A 140 4.85 5.98 43.07
C LEU A 140 5.81 6.19 41.84
N PHE A 141 5.75 7.21 40.97
CA PHE A 141 6.12 8.62 41.20
C PHE A 141 5.74 9.50 40.01
N SER A 142 5.19 10.67 40.31
CA SER A 142 5.00 11.84 39.42
C SER A 142 6.20 12.79 39.53
N ARG A 143 6.55 13.51 38.45
CA ARG A 143 7.62 14.53 38.43
C ARG A 143 7.06 15.89 38.02
N LYS A 144 7.46 16.90 38.78
CA LYS A 144 7.02 18.32 38.78
C LYS A 144 7.89 19.17 37.85
N GLU A 145 7.30 20.20 37.23
CA GLU A 145 7.98 21.20 36.38
C GLU A 145 8.71 22.30 37.18
N LYS A 146 9.73 22.92 36.55
CA LYS A 146 10.26 24.26 36.87
C LYS A 146 10.97 24.88 35.65
N ALA A 147 10.77 26.18 35.42
CA ALA A 147 11.36 27.00 34.35
C ALA A 147 12.49 27.96 34.87
N PRO A 148 13.10 28.88 34.08
CA PRO A 148 14.42 28.71 33.43
C PRO A 148 15.49 29.78 33.81
N LYS A 149 16.78 29.56 33.46
CA LYS A 149 17.73 30.55 32.83
C LYS A 149 19.20 30.06 32.65
N ALA A 150 19.70 30.32 31.44
CA ALA A 150 21.02 30.83 30.98
C ALA A 150 22.38 30.07 31.18
N SER A 151 22.97 29.74 30.00
CA SER A 151 24.37 29.84 29.52
C SER A 151 25.58 29.33 30.33
N GLY A 152 26.32 28.38 29.73
CA GLY A 152 27.76 28.16 29.97
C GLY A 152 28.25 26.74 29.61
N LYS A 153 29.12 26.61 28.60
CA LYS A 153 29.98 25.42 28.38
C LYS A 153 31.15 25.47 29.38
N PRO A 154 31.72 24.35 29.88
CA PRO A 154 32.86 23.73 29.17
C PRO A 154 33.13 22.21 29.39
N SER A 155 33.96 21.69 28.46
CA SER A 155 35.04 20.68 28.52
C SER A 155 34.91 19.28 29.15
N ILE A 156 35.42 18.34 28.34
CA ILE A 156 35.72 16.91 28.51
C ILE A 156 36.76 16.65 29.62
N ASN A 157 36.59 15.58 30.39
CA ASN A 157 37.71 14.73 30.85
C ASN A 157 37.27 13.28 31.11
N THR A 158 38.14 12.38 30.67
CA THR A 158 38.06 10.91 30.62
C THR A 158 38.48 10.24 31.93
N SER A 159 37.85 9.12 32.31
CA SER A 159 38.53 7.82 32.56
C SER A 159 37.61 6.70 33.13
N ASN A 160 37.59 5.58 32.39
CA ASN A 160 37.66 4.15 32.76
C ASN A 160 37.01 3.62 34.07
N VAL A 161 36.13 2.60 33.96
CA VAL A 161 36.42 1.16 34.22
C VAL A 161 35.26 0.29 33.65
N SER A 162 35.65 -0.85 33.10
CA SER A 162 35.00 -1.86 32.25
C SER A 162 34.53 -3.14 32.98
N ILE A 163 33.50 -3.87 32.48
CA ILE A 163 33.36 -5.36 32.33
C ILE A 163 32.22 -5.62 31.30
N ALA A 164 32.47 -5.93 30.02
CA ALA A 164 32.71 -7.22 29.35
C ALA A 164 31.46 -8.08 29.01
N SER A 165 31.17 -8.23 27.71
CA SER A 165 30.70 -9.50 27.11
C SER A 165 31.03 -9.51 25.61
N GLY A 166 31.67 -10.61 25.18
CA GLY A 166 32.53 -10.68 24.01
C GLY A 166 31.84 -10.96 22.68
N ALA A 167 32.41 -10.35 21.64
CA ALA A 167 32.23 -10.69 20.25
C ALA A 167 33.05 -11.94 19.87
N SER A 168 32.62 -12.65 18.83
CA SER A 168 33.53 -13.42 17.97
C SER A 168 33.28 -13.02 16.51
N SER A 169 34.38 -12.59 15.88
CA SER A 169 34.50 -12.15 14.50
C SER A 169 35.73 -12.85 13.89
N ILE A 170 35.66 -13.19 12.61
CA ILE A 170 36.80 -13.53 11.73
C ILE A 170 36.52 -12.77 10.42
N LYS A 171 37.07 -11.56 10.23
CA LYS A 171 38.40 -11.14 9.73
C LYS A 171 38.45 -11.00 8.20
N SER A 172 38.47 -9.74 7.75
CA SER A 172 38.87 -9.29 6.41
C SER A 172 40.34 -8.81 6.42
N PRO A 173 41.10 -8.86 5.31
CA PRO A 173 42.47 -8.34 5.25
C PRO A 173 42.53 -6.80 5.06
N PRO A 174 43.69 -6.15 5.32
CA PRO A 174 43.83 -4.69 5.44
C PRO A 174 44.09 -3.97 4.09
N PRO A 175 43.99 -2.63 4.04
CA PRO A 175 43.90 -1.88 2.79
C PRO A 175 45.28 -1.53 2.21
N ARG A 176 45.39 -1.58 0.88
CA ARG A 176 46.42 -0.86 0.11
C ARG A 176 45.75 0.22 -0.72
N SER A 177 46.34 1.41 -0.68
CA SER A 177 45.92 2.58 -1.44
C SER A 177 46.06 2.35 -2.94
N THR A 178 44.94 2.47 -3.66
CA THR A 178 44.97 2.85 -5.07
C THR A 178 43.80 3.77 -5.33
N THR A 179 44.14 5.04 -5.54
CA THR A 179 43.37 6.05 -6.26
C THR A 179 42.77 5.41 -7.51
N MET A 180 41.43 5.37 -7.59
CA MET A 180 40.72 4.95 -8.81
C MET A 180 39.75 6.06 -9.18
N ASN A 181 40.11 6.74 -10.26
CA ASN A 181 39.27 7.62 -11.06
C ASN A 181 37.87 7.02 -11.22
N ARG A 182 36.85 7.79 -10.82
CA ARG A 182 35.48 7.53 -11.24
C ARG A 182 35.34 8.07 -12.66
N SER A 183 35.72 7.25 -13.64
CA SER A 183 35.44 7.51 -15.04
C SER A 183 33.92 7.54 -15.25
N SER A 184 33.41 8.73 -15.53
CA SER A 184 32.14 8.98 -16.18
C SER A 184 32.11 8.23 -17.52
N GLY A 185 31.49 7.05 -17.52
CA GLY A 185 31.21 6.25 -18.71
C GLY A 185 29.72 6.30 -19.02
N THR A 186 29.35 7.16 -19.96
CA THR A 186 28.11 7.01 -20.75
C THR A 186 28.16 5.70 -21.51
N SER A 187 27.49 4.65 -21.00
CA SER A 187 27.17 3.45 -21.77
C SER A 187 25.65 3.30 -21.82
N THR A 188 25.10 3.45 -23.01
CA THR A 188 23.70 3.16 -23.36
C THR A 188 23.37 1.69 -23.12
N THR A 189 22.70 1.39 -22.00
CA THR A 189 22.01 0.12 -21.78
C THR A 189 20.58 0.19 -22.33
N PRO A 190 20.09 -0.82 -23.07
CA PRO A 190 18.71 -0.86 -23.51
C PRO A 190 17.79 -1.32 -22.36
N GLY A 191 16.78 -0.50 -22.03
CA GLY A 191 15.53 -0.98 -21.42
C GLY A 191 15.44 -1.01 -19.89
N THR A 192 15.62 0.13 -19.20
CA THR A 192 14.86 0.38 -17.97
C THR A 192 13.43 0.80 -18.33
N PRO A 193 12.38 0.42 -17.57
CA PRO A 193 11.03 0.91 -17.80
C PRO A 193 11.08 2.43 -17.70
N LEU A 194 10.70 3.10 -18.78
CA LEU A 194 10.54 4.54 -18.77
C LEU A 194 9.60 4.88 -17.61
N THR A 195 10.08 5.73 -16.70
CA THR A 195 9.27 6.54 -15.80
C THR A 195 8.06 7.06 -16.57
N PRO A 196 6.87 7.26 -15.96
CA PRO A 196 5.77 7.90 -16.65
C PRO A 196 6.31 9.14 -17.34
N PHE A 197 6.16 9.17 -18.66
CA PHE A 197 6.82 10.11 -19.55
C PHE A 197 6.78 11.53 -18.93
N SER A 198 7.89 12.26 -19.05
CA SER A 198 7.92 13.71 -18.87
C SER A 198 6.69 14.32 -19.55
N PRO A 199 6.08 15.39 -19.01
CA PRO A 199 4.71 15.79 -19.33
C PRO A 199 4.60 16.22 -20.78
N THR A 200 4.39 15.26 -21.68
CA THR A 200 3.78 15.53 -22.97
C THR A 200 2.39 16.05 -22.64
N SER A 201 2.05 17.23 -23.13
CA SER A 201 0.70 17.80 -23.04
C SER A 201 -0.30 16.77 -23.60
N ILE A 202 -0.86 15.93 -22.72
CA ILE A 202 -1.96 15.04 -23.09
C ILE A 202 -3.10 15.98 -23.49
N PRO A 203 -3.72 15.79 -24.67
CA PRO A 203 -4.92 16.52 -25.04
C PRO A 203 -5.90 16.52 -23.86
N LYS A 204 -6.51 17.67 -23.55
CA LYS A 204 -7.57 17.70 -22.53
C LYS A 204 -8.70 16.79 -23.01
N VAL A 205 -8.83 15.63 -22.37
CA VAL A 205 -9.92 14.68 -22.64
C VAL A 205 -10.99 14.91 -21.59
N ASP A 206 -12.23 15.09 -22.02
CA ASP A 206 -13.36 15.18 -21.10
C ASP A 206 -13.56 13.84 -20.40
N LEU A 207 -13.49 13.87 -19.07
CA LEU A 207 -13.71 12.69 -18.24
C LEU A 207 -15.19 12.56 -17.90
N PRO A 208 -15.76 11.34 -17.95
CA PRO A 208 -17.14 11.11 -17.54
C PRO A 208 -17.30 11.46 -16.05
N ARG A 209 -18.44 12.08 -15.72
CA ARG A 209 -18.80 12.32 -14.31
C ARG A 209 -19.22 11.01 -13.65
N PRO A 210 -19.06 10.88 -12.32
CA PRO A 210 -19.67 9.79 -11.57
C PRO A 210 -21.19 9.73 -11.78
N PRO A 211 -21.81 8.55 -11.64
CA PRO A 211 -23.27 8.42 -11.62
C PRO A 211 -23.91 9.34 -10.56
N ASP A 212 -25.13 9.83 -10.83
CA ASP A 212 -25.90 10.59 -9.85
C ASP A 212 -26.30 9.67 -8.68
N PRO A 213 -25.86 9.93 -7.45
CA PRO A 213 -26.16 9.06 -6.31
C PRO A 213 -27.64 9.03 -5.92
N GLN A 214 -28.46 9.98 -6.38
CA GLN A 214 -29.91 9.93 -6.17
C GLN A 214 -30.60 8.90 -7.08
N LEU A 215 -30.01 8.62 -8.25
CA LEU A 215 -30.54 7.68 -9.24
C LEU A 215 -29.84 6.32 -9.18
N ASP A 216 -28.52 6.31 -8.99
CA ASP A 216 -27.69 5.12 -8.91
C ASP A 216 -26.63 5.24 -7.79
N PRO A 217 -27.06 5.08 -6.52
CA PRO A 217 -26.15 5.15 -5.37
C PRO A 217 -25.07 4.06 -5.41
N ALA A 218 -25.37 2.88 -5.96
CA ALA A 218 -24.41 1.79 -6.05
C ALA A 218 -23.32 2.09 -7.09
N GLY A 219 -23.70 2.60 -8.28
CA GLY A 219 -22.77 3.05 -9.30
C GLY A 219 -21.90 4.21 -8.82
N TYR A 220 -22.50 5.19 -8.13
CA TYR A 220 -21.75 6.28 -7.49
C TYR A 220 -20.70 5.74 -6.51
N LEU A 221 -21.10 4.95 -5.51
CA LEU A 221 -20.19 4.42 -4.49
C LEU A 221 -19.12 3.48 -5.04
N ARG A 222 -19.30 2.92 -6.24
CA ARG A 222 -18.30 2.12 -6.96
C ARG A 222 -17.34 2.97 -7.82
N SER A 223 -17.51 4.29 -7.87
CA SER A 223 -16.66 5.20 -8.65
C SER A 223 -15.46 5.72 -7.85
N LEU A 224 -14.40 6.12 -8.56
CA LEU A 224 -13.25 6.82 -7.97
C LEU A 224 -13.64 8.19 -7.37
N GLY A 225 -14.58 8.90 -8.01
CA GLY A 225 -15.09 10.18 -7.53
C GLY A 225 -15.67 10.06 -6.11
N ALA A 226 -16.48 9.03 -5.87
CA ALA A 226 -17.03 8.77 -4.55
C ALA A 226 -15.96 8.49 -3.49
N VAL A 227 -14.88 7.76 -3.81
CA VAL A 227 -13.79 7.51 -2.83
C VAL A 227 -13.24 8.83 -2.30
N ARG A 228 -12.92 9.77 -3.21
CA ARG A 228 -12.37 11.08 -2.83
C ARG A 228 -13.41 11.98 -2.15
N GLU A 229 -14.59 12.13 -2.74
CA GLU A 229 -15.65 13.01 -2.23
C GLU A 229 -16.10 12.59 -0.82
N ARG A 230 -16.26 11.29 -0.59
CA ARG A 230 -16.74 10.76 0.69
C ARG A 230 -15.64 10.80 1.75
N SER A 231 -14.39 10.46 1.39
CA SER A 231 -13.24 10.59 2.31
C SER A 231 -12.96 12.04 2.70
N LYS A 232 -13.32 13.01 1.86
CA LYS A 232 -13.23 14.44 2.20
C LYS A 232 -14.06 14.79 3.43
N ILE A 233 -15.25 14.21 3.60
CA ILE A 233 -16.12 14.46 4.77
C ILE A 233 -15.39 14.06 6.07
N VAL A 234 -14.77 12.88 6.08
CA VAL A 234 -13.96 12.39 7.22
C VAL A 234 -12.74 13.28 7.42
N THR A 235 -12.07 13.68 6.34
CA THR A 235 -10.88 14.54 6.41
C THR A 235 -11.19 15.94 6.96
N ASP A 236 -12.32 16.52 6.58
CA ASP A 236 -12.77 17.83 7.09
C ASP A 236 -13.12 17.77 8.58
N LYS A 237 -13.60 16.62 9.07
CA LYS A 237 -13.75 16.36 10.52
C LYS A 237 -12.39 16.19 11.19
N ALA A 238 -11.47 15.44 10.57
CA ALA A 238 -10.11 15.25 11.10
C ALA A 238 -9.36 16.57 11.29
N ILE A 239 -9.42 17.49 10.31
CA ILE A 239 -8.78 18.80 10.41
C ILE A 239 -9.31 19.63 11.58
N ARG A 240 -10.58 19.41 11.98
CA ARG A 240 -11.23 20.06 13.12
C ARG A 240 -11.11 19.26 14.42
N ASN A 241 -10.39 18.13 14.41
CA ASN A 241 -10.31 17.20 15.53
C ASN A 241 -11.70 16.67 15.99
N GLU A 242 -12.56 16.34 15.03
CA GLU A 242 -13.94 15.87 15.25
C GLU A 242 -14.14 14.39 14.85
N LEU A 243 -13.06 13.61 14.74
CA LEU A 243 -13.17 12.17 14.46
C LEU A 243 -13.75 11.42 15.66
N LYS A 244 -14.42 10.31 15.38
CA LYS A 244 -15.07 9.47 16.37
C LYS A 244 -14.04 8.72 17.21
N HIS A 245 -13.06 8.09 16.55
CA HIS A 245 -12.11 7.14 17.14
C HIS A 245 -10.70 7.69 17.33
N PHE A 246 -10.38 8.83 16.69
CA PHE A 246 -9.04 9.42 16.75
C PHE A 246 -9.07 10.85 17.26
N ASP A 247 -8.09 11.19 18.09
CA ASP A 247 -7.67 12.57 18.30
C ASP A 247 -6.66 12.96 17.21
N VAL A 248 -6.76 14.17 16.69
CA VAL A 248 -5.99 14.69 15.56
C VAL A 248 -5.21 15.94 15.96
N ASP A 249 -3.88 15.89 15.84
CA ASP A 249 -3.01 17.04 16.03
C ASP A 249 -2.39 17.50 14.70
N MET A 250 -3.08 18.42 14.01
CA MET A 250 -2.60 18.97 12.74
C MET A 250 -1.29 19.77 12.86
N ARG A 251 -0.86 20.15 14.08
CA ARG A 251 0.46 20.79 14.29
C ARG A 251 1.62 19.82 14.02
N LYS A 252 1.35 18.52 14.03
CA LYS A 252 2.31 17.45 13.71
C LYS A 252 2.37 17.12 12.22
N PHE A 253 1.43 17.59 11.41
CA PHE A 253 1.42 17.33 9.97
C PHE A 253 2.71 17.81 9.25
N PRO A 254 3.29 18.98 9.58
CA PRO A 254 4.58 19.41 9.01
C PRO A 254 5.75 18.45 9.29
N ASP A 255 5.71 17.72 10.40
CA ASP A 255 6.72 16.71 10.74
C ASP A 255 6.63 15.52 9.76
N VAL A 256 5.41 15.11 9.37
CA VAL A 256 5.18 14.09 8.33
C VAL A 256 5.70 14.55 6.97
N VAL A 257 5.43 15.81 6.59
CA VAL A 257 5.92 16.39 5.32
C VAL A 257 7.44 16.39 5.29
N THR A 258 8.07 16.82 6.38
CA THR A 258 9.53 16.85 6.51
C THR A 258 10.12 15.45 6.43
N PHE A 259 9.56 14.50 7.19
CA PHE A 259 10.00 13.12 7.21
C PHE A 259 9.92 12.46 5.82
N VAL A 260 8.78 12.58 5.14
CA VAL A 260 8.60 12.03 3.79
C VAL A 260 9.53 12.69 2.79
N SER A 261 9.68 14.02 2.85
CA SER A 261 10.61 14.75 1.97
C SER A 261 12.06 14.29 2.18
N GLN A 262 12.47 14.01 3.43
CA GLN A 262 13.81 13.52 3.74
C GLN A 262 14.06 12.11 3.21
N ILE A 263 13.08 11.21 3.29
CA ILE A 263 13.19 9.87 2.69
C ILE A 263 13.38 9.98 1.18
N ILE A 264 12.56 10.79 0.52
CA ILE A 264 12.66 11.00 -0.93
C ILE A 264 14.04 11.55 -1.30
N LYS A 265 14.52 12.58 -0.59
CA LYS A 265 15.85 13.19 -0.78
C LYS A 265 17.00 12.22 -0.55
N ARG A 266 16.84 11.27 0.37
CA ARG A 266 17.86 10.26 0.69
C ARG A 266 18.01 9.25 -0.43
N ASP A 267 16.89 8.86 -1.05
CA ASP A 267 16.83 7.69 -1.92
C ASP A 267 16.84 8.03 -3.42
N TYR A 268 16.56 9.30 -3.78
CA TYR A 268 16.45 9.75 -5.16
C TYR A 268 17.14 11.10 -5.36
N ASP A 269 17.77 11.26 -6.53
CA ASP A 269 18.44 12.51 -6.90
C ASP A 269 17.46 13.53 -7.49
N ALA A 270 17.62 14.80 -7.10
CA ALA A 270 16.87 15.91 -7.69
C ALA A 270 17.16 16.06 -9.20
N PRO A 271 16.17 16.33 -10.06
CA PRO A 271 14.81 16.79 -9.76
C PRO A 271 13.77 15.65 -9.61
N TYR A 272 14.21 14.45 -9.20
CA TYR A 272 13.36 13.31 -8.86
C TYR A 272 12.55 12.72 -10.02
N ASN A 273 13.07 12.85 -11.24
CA ASN A 273 12.47 12.29 -12.44
C ASN A 273 12.53 10.75 -12.49
N SER A 274 13.38 10.11 -11.68
CA SER A 274 13.56 8.66 -11.65
C SER A 274 12.61 7.93 -10.71
N ILE A 275 11.80 8.64 -9.91
CA ILE A 275 10.85 8.00 -8.99
C ILE A 275 9.76 7.32 -9.80
N PRO A 276 9.60 5.98 -9.72
CA PRO A 276 8.52 5.30 -10.38
C PRO A 276 7.19 5.57 -9.66
N GLY A 277 6.07 5.42 -10.38
CA GLY A 277 4.77 5.35 -9.72
C GLY A 277 4.66 4.07 -8.88
N HIS A 278 3.96 4.16 -7.74
CA HIS A 278 3.69 3.00 -6.89
C HIS A 278 2.92 1.92 -7.66
N GLY A 279 3.35 0.67 -7.54
CA GLY A 279 2.72 -0.44 -8.23
C GLY A 279 3.41 -1.78 -7.99
N ARG A 280 2.91 -2.83 -8.64
CA ARG A 280 3.46 -4.18 -8.48
C ARG A 280 4.85 -4.36 -9.10
N HIS A 281 5.17 -3.59 -10.14
CA HIS A 281 6.44 -3.73 -10.86
C HIS A 281 7.66 -3.58 -9.94
N GLN A 282 7.63 -2.58 -9.05
CA GLN A 282 8.73 -2.25 -8.14
C GLN A 282 9.03 -3.41 -7.18
N HIS A 283 8.01 -4.19 -6.82
CA HIS A 283 8.18 -5.37 -5.98
C HIS A 283 8.92 -6.50 -6.71
N PHE A 284 8.72 -6.67 -8.02
CA PHE A 284 9.54 -7.61 -8.81
C PHE A 284 11.01 -7.16 -8.90
N CYS A 285 11.27 -5.86 -8.70
CA CYS A 285 12.60 -5.26 -8.72
C CYS A 285 13.42 -5.46 -7.42
N VAL A 286 12.83 -6.10 -6.40
CA VAL A 286 13.46 -6.27 -5.08
C VAL A 286 14.85 -6.92 -5.17
N GLY A 287 15.78 -6.40 -4.37
CA GLY A 287 17.17 -6.87 -4.36
C GLY A 287 18.03 -6.35 -5.51
N GLY A 288 17.58 -5.28 -6.18
CA GLY A 288 18.34 -4.56 -7.21
C GLY A 288 18.34 -5.25 -8.57
N ARG A 289 17.27 -5.99 -8.90
CA ARG A 289 17.17 -6.76 -10.16
C ARG A 289 15.83 -6.53 -10.82
N ASP A 290 15.83 -5.96 -12.01
CA ASP A 290 14.61 -5.83 -12.82
C ASP A 290 14.23 -7.18 -13.45
N ARG A 291 13.45 -7.97 -12.70
CA ARG A 291 12.98 -9.29 -13.15
C ARG A 291 11.96 -9.22 -14.27
N ILE A 292 11.29 -8.08 -14.45
CA ILE A 292 10.34 -7.90 -15.54
C ILE A 292 11.09 -7.69 -16.84
N ALA A 293 12.09 -6.81 -16.88
CA ALA A 293 12.97 -6.66 -18.04
C ALA A 293 13.66 -8.00 -18.39
N GLN A 294 14.15 -8.73 -17.38
CA GLN A 294 14.71 -10.06 -17.59
C GLN A 294 13.70 -11.03 -18.20
N LEU A 295 12.48 -11.12 -17.67
CA LEU A 295 11.44 -11.98 -18.24
C LEU A 295 11.11 -11.59 -19.68
N LEU A 296 10.93 -10.29 -19.96
CA LEU A 296 10.66 -9.79 -21.31
C LEU A 296 11.76 -10.16 -22.31
N SER A 297 13.02 -10.13 -21.88
CA SER A 297 14.17 -10.52 -22.71
C SER A 297 14.24 -12.02 -23.04
N THR A 298 13.50 -12.87 -22.30
CA THR A 298 13.43 -14.31 -22.58
C THR A 298 12.38 -14.68 -23.61
N PHE A 299 11.50 -13.74 -23.98
CA PHE A 299 10.46 -14.02 -24.96
C PHE A 299 11.02 -14.00 -26.38
N PRO A 300 10.62 -14.96 -27.24
CA PRO A 300 11.02 -14.98 -28.65
C PRO A 300 10.75 -13.67 -29.39
N GLU A 301 11.52 -13.41 -30.44
CA GLU A 301 11.42 -12.18 -31.24
C GLU A 301 10.08 -12.02 -31.95
N ASP A 302 9.41 -13.12 -32.29
CA ASP A 302 8.06 -13.15 -32.89
C ASP A 302 6.94 -12.82 -31.89
N VAL A 303 7.24 -12.73 -30.59
CA VAL A 303 6.29 -12.23 -29.59
C VAL A 303 6.30 -10.70 -29.61
N ASP A 304 5.24 -10.13 -30.20
CA ASP A 304 5.04 -8.69 -30.31
C ASP A 304 4.80 -8.01 -28.94
N ASN A 305 4.84 -6.67 -28.92
CA ASN A 305 4.63 -5.91 -27.69
C ASN A 305 3.22 -6.06 -27.12
N SER A 306 2.22 -6.30 -27.98
CA SER A 306 0.84 -6.55 -27.56
C SER A 306 0.75 -7.81 -26.71
N GLU A 307 1.29 -8.93 -27.19
CA GLU A 307 1.32 -10.18 -26.45
C GLU A 307 2.22 -10.08 -25.22
N LYS A 308 3.39 -9.43 -25.31
CA LYS A 308 4.22 -9.14 -24.12
C LYS A 308 3.42 -8.39 -23.06
N CYS A 309 2.64 -7.39 -23.46
CA CYS A 309 1.78 -6.64 -22.55
C CYS A 309 0.70 -7.54 -21.94
N ARG A 310 0.00 -8.36 -22.73
CA ARG A 310 -1.00 -9.32 -22.23
C ARG A 310 -0.39 -10.25 -21.15
N ARG A 311 0.81 -10.79 -21.39
CA ARG A 311 1.53 -11.63 -20.42
C ARG A 311 1.91 -10.89 -19.14
N MET A 312 2.28 -9.61 -19.24
CA MET A 312 2.56 -8.79 -18.05
C MET A 312 1.29 -8.49 -17.26
N ILE A 313 0.17 -8.22 -17.94
CA ILE A 313 -1.13 -8.04 -17.30
C ILE A 313 -1.56 -9.32 -16.57
N ASP A 314 -1.41 -10.48 -17.20
CA ASP A 314 -1.66 -11.78 -16.56
C ASP A 314 -0.88 -11.92 -15.25
N LEU A 315 0.44 -11.76 -15.32
CA LEU A 315 1.34 -11.87 -14.17
C LEU A 315 0.98 -10.85 -13.08
N PHE A 316 0.80 -9.59 -13.45
CA PHE A 316 0.58 -8.50 -12.48
C PHE A 316 -0.75 -8.69 -11.75
N LEU A 317 -1.81 -9.08 -12.47
CA LEU A 317 -3.13 -9.29 -11.88
C LEU A 317 -3.09 -10.39 -10.81
N VAL A 318 -2.60 -11.60 -11.15
CA VAL A 318 -2.54 -12.69 -10.14
C VAL A 318 -1.58 -12.37 -9.01
N SER A 319 -0.47 -11.68 -9.31
CA SER A 319 0.51 -11.29 -8.30
C SER A 319 -0.04 -10.29 -7.29
N VAL A 320 -0.84 -9.32 -7.75
CA VAL A 320 -1.54 -8.35 -6.88
C VAL A 320 -2.61 -9.05 -6.03
N LEU A 321 -3.42 -9.93 -6.62
CA LEU A 321 -4.47 -10.66 -5.89
C LEU A 321 -3.91 -11.61 -4.82
N LEU A 322 -2.69 -12.12 -5.00
CA LEU A 322 -2.02 -12.95 -3.98
C LEU A 322 -1.48 -12.15 -2.79
N ASP A 323 -1.38 -10.82 -2.89
CA ASP A 323 -0.72 -9.97 -1.91
C ASP A 323 -1.65 -9.45 -0.80
N ALA A 324 -2.37 -10.35 -0.15
CA ALA A 324 -3.26 -10.06 0.98
C ALA A 324 -2.54 -10.08 2.35
N GLY A 325 -1.25 -9.72 2.38
CA GLY A 325 -0.41 -9.79 3.58
C GLY A 325 0.09 -11.20 3.92
N ALA A 326 1.41 -11.36 4.05
CA ALA A 326 2.05 -12.66 4.28
C ALA A 326 2.16 -13.07 5.77
N GLY A 327 1.71 -12.23 6.70
CA GLY A 327 2.04 -12.34 8.13
C GLY A 327 3.53 -12.05 8.43
N THR A 328 3.91 -12.16 9.71
CA THR A 328 5.26 -11.84 10.21
C THR A 328 6.28 -12.96 10.00
N LYS A 329 5.82 -14.23 9.96
CA LYS A 329 6.68 -15.41 10.00
C LYS A 329 7.11 -15.90 8.62
N TRP A 330 6.20 -15.83 7.65
CA TRP A 330 6.45 -16.38 6.32
C TRP A 330 7.60 -15.67 5.61
N SER A 331 8.40 -16.45 4.90
CA SER A 331 9.43 -15.96 4.00
C SER A 331 9.53 -16.82 2.75
N TYR A 332 10.00 -16.22 1.66
CA TYR A 332 10.20 -16.88 0.39
C TYR A 332 11.68 -16.95 0.04
N LYS A 333 12.20 -18.16 -0.20
CA LYS A 333 13.56 -18.35 -0.70
C LYS A 333 13.53 -18.46 -2.23
N SER A 334 14.02 -17.44 -2.92
CA SER A 334 14.02 -17.40 -4.38
C SER A 334 14.84 -18.54 -4.98
N THR A 335 14.28 -19.23 -5.99
CA THR A 335 15.00 -20.28 -6.72
C THR A 335 16.11 -19.73 -7.60
N GLU A 336 16.00 -18.46 -8.01
CA GLU A 336 16.96 -17.76 -8.86
C GLU A 336 18.34 -17.58 -8.19
N ASN A 337 18.38 -17.24 -6.90
CA ASN A 337 19.61 -16.84 -6.21
C ASN A 337 19.70 -17.25 -4.74
N GLY A 338 18.72 -18.00 -4.23
CA GLY A 338 18.69 -18.47 -2.84
C GLY A 338 18.47 -17.37 -1.79
N ARG A 339 18.28 -16.11 -2.18
CA ARG A 339 17.97 -15.00 -1.24
C ARG A 339 16.57 -15.17 -0.66
N ILE A 340 16.42 -14.71 0.57
CA ILE A 340 15.16 -14.75 1.31
C ILE A 340 14.50 -13.38 1.23
N TYR A 341 13.24 -13.37 0.78
CA TYR A 341 12.36 -12.22 0.73
C TYR A 341 11.16 -12.46 1.66
N ARG A 342 10.45 -11.41 2.07
CA ARG A 342 9.31 -11.48 2.98
C ARG A 342 8.21 -10.56 2.48
N ARG A 343 7.01 -10.66 3.08
CA ARG A 343 5.88 -9.75 2.79
C ARG A 343 5.60 -9.66 1.28
N SER A 344 5.18 -8.49 0.82
CA SER A 344 4.80 -8.20 -0.57
C SER A 344 5.93 -8.50 -1.56
N GLU A 345 7.18 -8.20 -1.23
CA GLU A 345 8.33 -8.52 -2.08
C GLU A 345 8.55 -10.03 -2.24
N GLY A 346 8.39 -10.80 -1.17
CA GLY A 346 8.44 -12.26 -1.22
C GLY A 346 7.33 -12.84 -2.09
N ILE A 347 6.10 -12.30 -1.98
CA ILE A 347 4.96 -12.73 -2.80
C ILE A 347 5.19 -12.36 -4.27
N ALA A 348 5.79 -11.20 -4.56
CA ALA A 348 6.13 -10.81 -5.93
C ALA A 348 7.10 -11.81 -6.57
N VAL A 349 8.19 -12.16 -5.87
CA VAL A 349 9.14 -13.16 -6.38
C VAL A 349 8.47 -14.54 -6.52
N ALA A 350 7.69 -14.97 -5.54
CA ALA A 350 6.99 -16.26 -5.58
C ALA A 350 6.00 -16.35 -6.74
N SER A 351 5.16 -15.34 -6.92
CA SER A 351 4.16 -15.29 -8.00
C SER A 351 4.80 -15.22 -9.38
N LEU A 352 5.92 -14.52 -9.54
CA LEU A 352 6.70 -14.56 -10.77
C LEU A 352 7.26 -15.97 -11.05
N GLU A 353 7.83 -16.64 -10.04
CA GLU A 353 8.37 -17.99 -10.20
C GLU A 353 7.26 -19.01 -10.52
N MET A 354 6.09 -18.91 -9.88
CA MET A 354 4.88 -19.69 -10.21
C MET A 354 4.37 -19.43 -11.64
N PHE A 355 4.40 -18.17 -12.08
CA PHE A 355 4.04 -17.81 -13.45
C PHE A 355 5.03 -18.41 -14.46
N LYS A 356 6.34 -18.30 -14.20
CA LYS A 356 7.37 -18.91 -15.06
C LYS A 356 7.28 -20.44 -15.14
N SER A 357 6.80 -21.10 -14.08
CA SER A 357 6.57 -22.55 -14.12
C SER A 357 5.28 -22.96 -14.86
N GLY A 358 4.44 -22.00 -15.26
CA GLY A 358 3.15 -22.26 -15.90
C GLY A 358 2.06 -22.67 -14.92
N LEU A 359 2.17 -22.32 -13.64
CA LEU A 359 1.20 -22.75 -12.62
C LEU A 359 -0.23 -22.29 -12.95
N PHE A 360 -0.36 -21.12 -13.57
CA PHE A 360 -1.64 -20.47 -13.88
C PHE A 360 -2.13 -20.66 -15.32
N SER A 361 -1.39 -21.42 -16.14
CA SER A 361 -1.72 -21.66 -17.54
C SER A 361 -2.29 -23.06 -17.75
N SER A 362 -3.30 -23.18 -18.61
CA SER A 362 -3.77 -24.48 -19.12
C SER A 362 -3.10 -24.88 -20.44
N ASP A 363 -2.44 -23.96 -21.16
CA ASP A 363 -1.73 -24.28 -22.40
C ASP A 363 -0.29 -24.71 -22.10
N SER A 364 -0.01 -26.00 -22.26
CA SER A 364 1.34 -26.57 -22.11
C SER A 364 2.40 -25.94 -23.02
N ARG A 365 1.99 -25.32 -24.14
CA ARG A 365 2.88 -24.64 -25.10
C ARG A 365 3.16 -23.19 -24.70
N ASN A 366 2.31 -22.57 -23.88
CA ASN A 366 2.49 -21.22 -23.38
C ASN A 366 2.39 -21.18 -21.85
N LYS A 367 3.53 -21.33 -21.17
CA LYS A 367 3.60 -21.23 -19.71
C LYS A 367 3.41 -19.80 -19.19
N PHE A 368 3.69 -18.80 -20.01
CA PHE A 368 3.69 -17.39 -19.60
C PHE A 368 2.32 -16.74 -19.81
N GLN A 369 1.26 -17.37 -19.32
CA GLN A 369 -0.09 -16.81 -19.33
C GLN A 369 -0.85 -17.19 -18.07
N VAL A 370 -1.97 -16.50 -17.86
CA VAL A 370 -3.00 -16.85 -16.89
C VAL A 370 -4.30 -17.03 -17.68
N ASP A 371 -5.02 -18.13 -17.48
CA ASP A 371 -6.31 -18.35 -18.12
C ASP A 371 -7.30 -19.03 -17.18
N LYS A 372 -8.59 -18.93 -17.52
CA LYS A 372 -9.69 -19.45 -16.70
C LYS A 372 -9.53 -20.93 -16.35
N GLU A 373 -9.05 -21.78 -17.27
CA GLU A 373 -8.90 -23.21 -17.00
C GLU A 373 -7.68 -23.48 -16.11
N GLY A 374 -6.57 -22.77 -16.33
CA GLY A 374 -5.39 -22.83 -15.47
C GLY A 374 -5.71 -22.44 -14.02
N LEU A 375 -6.48 -21.38 -13.83
CA LEU A 375 -6.93 -20.92 -12.51
C LEU A 375 -7.96 -21.86 -11.86
N ARG A 376 -8.91 -22.41 -12.63
CA ARG A 376 -9.92 -23.35 -12.13
C ARG A 376 -9.28 -24.64 -11.59
N ASN A 377 -8.16 -25.06 -12.17
CA ASN A 377 -7.42 -26.26 -11.79
C ASN A 377 -6.39 -26.04 -10.65
N LEU A 378 -6.38 -24.86 -10.03
CA LEU A 378 -5.54 -24.62 -8.85
C LEU A 378 -6.09 -25.38 -7.64
N THR A 379 -5.18 -25.90 -6.82
CA THR A 379 -5.48 -26.49 -5.52
C THR A 379 -4.69 -25.78 -4.42
N VAL A 380 -5.14 -25.92 -3.18
CA VAL A 380 -4.49 -25.34 -2.00
C VAL A 380 -3.03 -25.82 -1.91
N GLU A 381 -2.79 -27.08 -2.20
CA GLU A 381 -1.47 -27.71 -2.14
C GLU A 381 -0.51 -27.12 -3.19
N ARG A 382 -1.01 -26.89 -4.41
CA ARG A 382 -0.19 -26.29 -5.49
C ARG A 382 0.18 -24.85 -5.18
N VAL A 383 -0.77 -24.06 -4.67
CA VAL A 383 -0.55 -22.67 -4.26
C VAL A 383 0.38 -22.61 -3.04
N ALA A 384 0.18 -23.47 -2.05
CA ALA A 384 1.06 -23.60 -0.89
C ALA A 384 2.49 -23.94 -1.30
N ALA A 385 2.67 -24.92 -2.20
CA ALA A 385 3.98 -25.31 -2.71
C ALA A 385 4.67 -24.15 -3.44
N GLY A 386 3.96 -23.45 -4.32
CA GLY A 386 4.49 -22.29 -5.05
C GLY A 386 4.84 -21.11 -4.14
N LEU A 387 4.11 -20.92 -3.04
CA LEU A 387 4.41 -19.93 -2.00
C LEU A 387 5.35 -20.46 -0.91
N GLN A 388 5.85 -21.69 -1.01
CA GLN A 388 6.67 -22.34 0.02
C GLN A 388 6.02 -22.35 1.43
N SER A 389 4.68 -22.34 1.50
CA SER A 389 3.93 -22.46 2.74
C SER A 389 3.94 -23.92 3.21
N LYS A 390 4.54 -24.17 4.38
CA LYS A 390 4.72 -25.50 4.97
C LYS A 390 4.91 -25.38 6.48
N PRO A 391 4.86 -26.48 7.25
CA PRO A 391 5.15 -26.43 8.68
C PRO A 391 6.47 -25.71 8.98
N GLY A 392 6.43 -24.68 9.83
CA GLY A 392 7.56 -23.81 10.18
C GLY A 392 7.82 -22.63 9.22
N ASN A 393 7.07 -22.50 8.14
CA ASN A 393 7.06 -21.34 7.23
C ASN A 393 5.63 -21.12 6.70
N GLU A 394 4.65 -21.13 7.61
CA GLU A 394 3.24 -21.03 7.26
C GLU A 394 2.92 -19.61 6.78
N MET A 395 2.26 -19.54 5.62
CA MET A 395 1.61 -18.33 5.15
C MET A 395 0.15 -18.33 5.61
N ALA A 396 -0.29 -17.26 6.25
CA ALA A 396 -1.70 -17.10 6.61
C ALA A 396 -2.58 -16.97 5.37
N GLY A 397 -3.76 -17.61 5.34
CA GLY A 397 -4.79 -17.41 4.31
C GLY A 397 -4.46 -18.02 2.94
N ILE A 398 -3.81 -19.20 2.87
CA ILE A 398 -3.57 -19.89 1.59
C ILE A 398 -4.88 -20.37 0.95
N GLU A 399 -5.80 -20.86 1.76
CA GLU A 399 -7.12 -21.33 1.33
C GLU A 399 -7.90 -20.17 0.70
N GLY A 400 -7.96 -19.03 1.38
CA GLY A 400 -8.61 -17.82 0.88
C GLY A 400 -8.03 -17.32 -0.44
N ARG A 401 -6.69 -17.34 -0.58
CA ARG A 401 -6.00 -16.99 -1.84
C ARG A 401 -6.31 -17.95 -2.98
N THR A 402 -6.34 -19.25 -2.69
CA THR A 402 -6.66 -20.28 -3.69
C THR A 402 -8.09 -20.11 -4.17
N GLN A 403 -9.04 -19.94 -3.26
CA GLN A 403 -10.44 -19.70 -3.59
C GLN A 403 -10.64 -18.38 -4.34
N LEU A 404 -9.88 -17.32 -4.01
CA LEU A 404 -9.90 -16.06 -4.74
C LEU A 404 -9.50 -16.25 -6.21
N LEU A 405 -8.41 -16.99 -6.47
CA LEU A 405 -7.96 -17.31 -7.83
C LEU A 405 -8.95 -18.23 -8.57
N GLN A 406 -9.60 -19.16 -7.87
CA GLN A 406 -10.67 -19.98 -8.47
C GLN A 406 -11.92 -19.15 -8.80
N ARG A 407 -12.32 -18.19 -7.95
CA ARG A 407 -13.40 -17.25 -8.28
C ARG A 407 -13.03 -16.33 -9.44
N LEU A 408 -11.75 -15.96 -9.57
CA LEU A 408 -11.26 -15.26 -10.76
C LEU A 408 -11.50 -16.08 -12.03
N ALA A 409 -11.29 -17.41 -12.02
CA ALA A 409 -11.61 -18.25 -13.17
C ALA A 409 -13.07 -18.10 -13.65
N ASN A 410 -14.02 -18.04 -12.70
CA ASN A 410 -15.43 -17.84 -13.01
C ASN A 410 -15.68 -16.43 -13.57
N ALA A 411 -15.12 -15.39 -12.94
CA ALA A 411 -15.24 -14.02 -13.43
C ALA A 411 -14.68 -13.86 -14.87
N LEU A 412 -13.54 -14.48 -15.17
CA LEU A 412 -12.97 -14.52 -16.52
C LEU A 412 -13.82 -15.29 -17.52
N THR A 413 -14.58 -16.29 -17.07
CA THR A 413 -15.51 -17.07 -17.91
C THR A 413 -16.77 -16.28 -18.24
N ASP A 414 -17.31 -15.58 -17.25
CA ASP A 414 -18.60 -14.88 -17.36
C ASP A 414 -18.49 -13.54 -18.09
N LYS A 415 -17.31 -12.91 -18.05
CA LYS A 415 -17.05 -11.56 -18.58
C LYS A 415 -16.21 -11.58 -19.85
N LYS A 416 -16.69 -12.34 -20.84
CA LYS A 416 -16.01 -12.53 -22.13
C LYS A 416 -15.75 -11.22 -22.87
N GLU A 417 -16.61 -10.22 -22.66
CA GLU A 417 -16.43 -8.88 -23.25
C GLU A 417 -15.10 -8.23 -22.83
N TYR A 418 -14.60 -8.51 -21.61
CA TYR A 418 -13.34 -7.96 -21.11
C TYR A 418 -12.15 -8.91 -21.30
N PHE A 419 -12.38 -10.22 -21.21
CA PHE A 419 -11.32 -11.21 -21.09
C PHE A 419 -11.21 -12.19 -22.28
N GLY A 420 -12.04 -11.99 -23.31
CA GLY A 420 -12.10 -12.84 -24.50
C GLY A 420 -12.61 -14.26 -24.22
N ASP A 421 -12.76 -15.06 -25.28
CA ASP A 421 -13.26 -16.44 -25.15
C ASP A 421 -12.31 -17.36 -24.38
N SER A 422 -11.01 -17.09 -24.44
CA SER A 422 -9.99 -17.79 -23.66
C SER A 422 -10.11 -17.51 -22.16
N GLY A 423 -10.80 -16.44 -21.75
CA GLY A 423 -10.90 -15.99 -20.36
C GLY A 423 -9.52 -15.72 -19.78
N ARG A 424 -8.77 -14.83 -20.42
CA ARG A 424 -7.40 -14.45 -20.04
C ARG A 424 -7.37 -12.97 -19.61
N PRO A 425 -6.80 -12.64 -18.43
CA PRO A 425 -6.74 -11.26 -17.95
C PRO A 425 -6.13 -10.28 -18.97
N GLY A 426 -5.07 -10.70 -19.66
CA GLY A 426 -4.37 -9.90 -20.67
C GLY A 426 -5.26 -9.37 -21.80
N HIS A 427 -6.39 -10.00 -22.12
CA HIS A 427 -7.32 -9.50 -23.14
C HIS A 427 -8.04 -8.21 -22.75
N MET A 428 -7.92 -7.75 -21.50
CA MET A 428 -8.35 -6.40 -21.14
C MET A 428 -7.64 -5.33 -21.97
N VAL A 429 -6.41 -5.59 -22.43
CA VAL A 429 -5.67 -4.69 -23.32
C VAL A 429 -6.43 -4.51 -24.64
N ASP A 430 -6.94 -5.60 -25.20
CA ASP A 430 -7.68 -5.60 -26.47
C ASP A 430 -9.02 -4.88 -26.33
N TYR A 431 -9.73 -5.12 -25.21
CA TYR A 431 -10.94 -4.38 -24.87
C TYR A 431 -10.66 -2.88 -24.76
N LEU A 432 -9.63 -2.47 -24.02
CA LEU A 432 -9.33 -1.05 -23.82
C LEU A 432 -8.95 -0.37 -25.13
N LEU A 433 -8.14 -1.01 -25.98
CA LEU A 433 -7.73 -0.44 -27.27
C LEU A 433 -8.89 -0.31 -28.26
N SER A 434 -9.87 -1.21 -28.20
CA SER A 434 -11.07 -1.19 -29.06
C SER A 434 -12.23 -0.39 -28.48
N HIS A 435 -12.13 0.06 -27.22
CA HIS A 435 -13.22 0.75 -26.54
C HIS A 435 -13.53 2.10 -27.21
N PRO A 436 -14.80 2.48 -27.41
CA PRO A 436 -15.16 3.73 -28.10
C PRO A 436 -14.64 5.02 -27.46
N SER A 437 -14.33 5.00 -26.15
CA SER A 437 -13.74 6.15 -25.46
C SER A 437 -12.23 6.28 -25.63
N THR A 438 -11.58 5.29 -26.25
CA THR A 438 -10.14 5.31 -26.51
C THR A 438 -9.86 6.11 -27.77
N GLN A 439 -9.01 7.14 -27.65
CA GLN A 439 -8.58 7.92 -28.80
C GLN A 439 -7.45 7.18 -29.49
N ALA A 440 -7.76 6.60 -30.66
CA ALA A 440 -6.79 5.96 -31.51
C ALA A 440 -5.82 7.01 -32.07
N SER A 441 -4.54 6.90 -31.71
CA SER A 441 -3.47 7.74 -32.23
C SER A 441 -2.17 6.92 -32.26
N SER A 442 -1.06 7.51 -32.72
CA SER A 442 0.27 6.87 -32.60
C SER A 442 0.63 6.50 -31.15
N MET A 443 0.04 7.18 -30.17
CA MET A 443 0.04 6.80 -28.76
C MET A 443 -1.42 6.75 -28.27
N PRO A 444 -2.01 5.56 -28.07
CA PRO A 444 -3.43 5.46 -27.70
C PRO A 444 -3.71 6.17 -26.37
N ILE A 445 -4.79 6.95 -26.31
CA ILE A 445 -5.22 7.61 -25.07
C ILE A 445 -6.44 6.88 -24.53
N VAL A 446 -6.28 6.21 -23.40
CA VAL A 446 -7.35 5.52 -22.67
C VAL A 446 -7.74 6.38 -21.48
N ILE A 447 -9.03 6.65 -21.29
CA ILE A 447 -9.49 7.34 -20.07
C ILE A 447 -9.48 6.34 -18.89
N LEU A 448 -8.95 6.77 -17.75
CA LEU A 448 -8.86 5.92 -16.55
C LEU A 448 -10.22 5.34 -16.12
N PRO A 449 -11.35 6.08 -16.17
CA PRO A 449 -12.66 5.51 -15.86
C PRO A 449 -13.02 4.26 -16.66
N THR A 450 -12.52 4.08 -17.88
CA THR A 450 -12.75 2.85 -18.66
C THR A 450 -12.01 1.66 -18.06
N LEU A 451 -10.72 1.81 -17.71
CA LEU A 451 -9.97 0.78 -17.00
C LEU A 451 -10.58 0.48 -15.63
N TRP A 452 -10.98 1.52 -14.90
CA TRP A 452 -11.64 1.39 -13.60
C TRP A 452 -12.93 0.57 -13.71
N ASN A 453 -13.81 0.93 -14.64
CA ASN A 453 -15.09 0.25 -14.85
C ASN A 453 -14.90 -1.19 -15.31
N LEU A 454 -13.92 -1.46 -16.18
CA LEU A 454 -13.56 -2.84 -16.55
C LEU A 454 -13.19 -3.65 -15.31
N LEU A 455 -12.33 -3.14 -14.42
CA LEU A 455 -11.92 -3.87 -13.24
C LEU A 455 -13.07 -4.01 -12.24
N MET A 456 -13.83 -2.94 -12.00
CA MET A 456 -14.96 -2.97 -11.06
C MET A 456 -16.11 -3.87 -11.54
N ASN A 457 -16.35 -4.00 -12.85
CA ASN A 457 -17.41 -4.88 -13.38
C ASN A 457 -16.90 -6.29 -13.67
N GLY A 458 -15.68 -6.41 -14.17
CA GLY A 458 -15.04 -7.66 -14.55
C GLY A 458 -14.62 -8.50 -13.34
N LEU A 459 -14.20 -7.86 -12.25
CA LEU A 459 -13.67 -8.57 -11.08
C LEU A 459 -14.63 -8.58 -9.89
N MET A 460 -15.81 -7.95 -9.95
CA MET A 460 -16.75 -7.95 -8.82
C MET A 460 -17.02 -9.34 -8.21
N PRO A 461 -17.23 -10.42 -9.01
CA PRO A 461 -17.55 -11.74 -8.47
C PRO A 461 -16.42 -12.41 -7.67
N ILE A 462 -15.19 -11.88 -7.71
CA ILE A 462 -14.06 -12.48 -6.98
C ILE A 462 -14.10 -12.15 -5.48
N TRP A 463 -14.81 -11.08 -5.12
CA TRP A 463 -14.92 -10.62 -3.74
C TRP A 463 -15.98 -11.40 -2.96
N PRO A 464 -15.81 -11.58 -1.63
CA PRO A 464 -16.82 -12.22 -0.80
C PRO A 464 -18.19 -11.53 -0.91
N ALA A 465 -19.26 -12.31 -1.01
CA ALA A 465 -20.63 -11.81 -1.07
C ALA A 465 -21.09 -11.13 0.23
N SER A 466 -20.37 -11.35 1.35
CA SER A 466 -20.64 -10.74 2.66
C SER A 466 -20.34 -9.24 2.72
N ARG A 467 -19.71 -8.65 1.70
CA ARG A 467 -19.41 -7.22 1.66
C ARG A 467 -20.68 -6.38 1.49
N THR A 468 -20.60 -5.12 1.92
CA THR A 468 -21.71 -4.15 1.84
C THR A 468 -22.34 -4.13 0.44
N SER A 469 -23.67 -4.13 0.40
CA SER A 469 -24.45 -4.09 -0.84
C SER A 469 -25.60 -3.11 -0.74
N ILE A 470 -26.04 -2.60 -1.90
CA ILE A 470 -27.25 -1.79 -2.04
C ILE A 470 -28.12 -2.50 -3.08
N ASN A 471 -29.36 -2.82 -2.71
CA ASN A 471 -30.32 -3.49 -3.61
C ASN A 471 -29.75 -4.77 -4.27
N GLY A 472 -28.98 -5.56 -3.50
CA GLY A 472 -28.33 -6.78 -3.98
C GLY A 472 -27.06 -6.56 -4.82
N VAL A 473 -26.70 -5.31 -5.14
CA VAL A 473 -25.45 -4.98 -5.83
C VAL A 473 -24.33 -4.84 -4.81
N SER A 474 -23.35 -5.74 -4.84
CA SER A 474 -22.16 -5.63 -4.00
C SER A 474 -21.36 -4.37 -4.36
N LEU A 475 -20.95 -3.63 -3.34
CA LEU A 475 -20.12 -2.44 -3.51
C LEU A 475 -18.63 -2.80 -3.53
N GLY A 476 -18.24 -3.97 -3.02
CA GLY A 476 -16.84 -4.32 -2.81
C GLY A 476 -16.30 -3.70 -1.52
N ASP A 477 -15.16 -3.03 -1.57
CA ASP A 477 -14.49 -2.46 -0.40
C ASP A 477 -15.07 -1.07 -0.07
N ALA A 478 -16.27 -1.08 0.50
CA ALA A 478 -17.01 0.08 0.97
C ALA A 478 -17.80 -0.31 2.22
N TRP A 479 -17.79 0.54 3.25
CA TRP A 479 -18.29 0.17 4.57
C TRP A 479 -19.07 1.32 5.22
N PRO A 480 -20.11 1.04 6.03
CA PRO A 480 -20.72 2.06 6.88
C PRO A 480 -19.68 2.69 7.82
N CYS A 481 -19.81 3.98 8.11
CA CYS A 481 -18.93 4.67 9.05
C CYS A 481 -19.70 5.69 9.88
N GLN A 482 -19.49 5.73 11.21
CA GLN A 482 -20.20 6.69 12.08
C GLN A 482 -19.79 8.13 11.84
N SER A 483 -18.59 8.35 11.28
CA SER A 483 -18.13 9.68 10.88
C SER A 483 -18.76 10.20 9.58
N MET A 484 -19.58 9.40 8.91
CA MET A 484 -20.37 9.84 7.75
C MET A 484 -21.73 10.39 8.18
N PRO A 485 -22.45 11.12 7.30
CA PRO A 485 -23.86 11.44 7.54
C PRO A 485 -24.65 10.19 7.91
N GLN A 486 -25.38 10.25 9.03
CA GLN A 486 -26.14 9.11 9.53
C GLN A 486 -27.60 9.23 9.09
N PRO A 487 -28.23 8.15 8.58
CA PRO A 487 -29.66 8.16 8.31
C PRO A 487 -30.44 8.37 9.63
N PRO A 488 -31.66 8.93 9.56
CA PRO A 488 -32.53 9.02 10.73
C PRO A 488 -32.70 7.63 11.36
N GLN A 489 -32.47 7.53 12.67
CA GLN A 489 -32.78 6.30 13.39
C GLN A 489 -34.30 6.08 13.32
N SER A 490 -34.73 4.89 12.89
CA SER A 490 -36.14 4.51 12.99
C SER A 490 -36.59 4.69 14.44
N PRO A 491 -37.67 5.44 14.71
CA PRO A 491 -38.10 5.67 16.10
C PRO A 491 -38.38 4.33 16.76
N THR A 492 -37.70 4.05 17.87
CA THR A 492 -37.91 2.87 18.71
C THR A 492 -39.23 2.92 19.49
N THR A 493 -39.99 4.01 19.35
CA THR A 493 -41.31 4.19 19.90
C THR A 493 -42.33 4.29 18.78
N SER A 494 -43.35 3.42 18.83
CA SER A 494 -44.54 3.40 17.98
C SER A 494 -45.44 4.61 18.24
N GLN A 495 -44.93 5.83 18.04
CA GLN A 495 -45.76 7.02 17.96
C GLN A 495 -46.27 7.16 16.53
N PHE A 496 -47.49 6.68 16.32
CA PHE A 496 -48.26 6.95 15.10
C PHE A 496 -48.52 8.46 14.99
N SER A 497 -47.76 9.14 14.13
CA SER A 497 -48.13 10.47 13.64
C SER A 497 -48.94 10.31 12.34
N PRO A 498 -50.15 10.89 12.23
CA PRO A 498 -50.94 10.86 11.00
C PRO A 498 -50.45 11.85 9.94
N PHE A 499 -49.38 12.61 10.21
CA PHE A 499 -48.77 13.53 9.23
C PHE A 499 -47.53 12.88 8.61
N PRO A 500 -47.40 12.86 7.27
CA PRO A 500 -46.15 12.43 6.64
C PRO A 500 -45.01 13.33 7.13
N PRO A 501 -43.86 12.77 7.55
CA PRO A 501 -42.70 13.57 7.89
C PRO A 501 -42.36 14.46 6.69
N SER A 502 -42.20 15.76 6.92
CA SER A 502 -41.76 16.70 5.90
C SER A 502 -40.49 16.17 5.23
N ALA A 503 -40.55 15.89 3.93
CA ALA A 503 -39.50 15.27 3.13
C ALA A 503 -38.26 16.17 2.90
N GLN A 504 -37.93 17.04 3.85
CA GLN A 504 -36.79 17.94 3.78
C GLN A 504 -35.72 17.44 4.76
N ASN A 505 -34.66 16.84 4.20
CA ASN A 505 -33.38 16.50 4.83
C ASN A 505 -33.32 15.21 5.66
N SER A 506 -33.91 14.10 5.20
CA SER A 506 -33.49 12.77 5.69
C SER A 506 -32.25 12.31 4.91
N THR A 507 -31.12 12.19 5.59
CA THR A 507 -29.91 11.55 5.04
C THR A 507 -30.24 10.16 4.50
N ALA A 508 -29.94 9.91 3.22
CA ALA A 508 -30.19 8.63 2.59
C ALA A 508 -29.25 7.54 3.13
N ALA A 509 -29.68 6.27 3.12
CA ALA A 509 -28.90 5.18 3.69
C ALA A 509 -27.51 5.00 3.06
N TRP A 510 -27.35 5.31 1.76
CA TRP A 510 -26.05 5.25 1.09
C TRP A 510 -25.07 6.33 1.61
N GLU A 511 -25.58 7.41 2.19
CA GLU A 511 -24.78 8.52 2.70
C GLU A 511 -24.06 8.19 4.02
N SER A 512 -24.22 7.00 4.59
CA SER A 512 -23.37 6.51 5.68
C SER A 512 -22.18 5.67 5.21
N ILE A 513 -22.12 5.33 3.91
CA ILE A 513 -21.13 4.40 3.37
C ILE A 513 -19.88 5.13 2.85
N LEU A 514 -18.71 4.65 3.23
CA LEU A 514 -17.41 5.15 2.82
C LEU A 514 -16.71 4.12 1.90
N PRO A 515 -16.57 4.40 0.59
CA PRO A 515 -15.90 3.51 -0.35
C PRO A 515 -14.38 3.74 -0.40
N PHE A 516 -13.62 2.65 -0.58
CA PHE A 516 -12.16 2.69 -0.74
C PHE A 516 -11.69 1.98 -2.00
N HIS A 517 -12.22 0.78 -2.28
CA HIS A 517 -11.83 -0.04 -3.43
C HIS A 517 -10.30 -0.18 -3.58
N LYS A 518 -9.59 -0.26 -2.44
CA LYS A 518 -8.12 -0.06 -2.39
C LYS A 518 -7.37 -1.03 -3.29
N LEU A 519 -7.75 -2.31 -3.29
CA LEU A 519 -7.08 -3.32 -4.11
C LEU A 519 -7.33 -3.09 -5.60
N THR A 520 -8.55 -2.68 -5.99
CA THR A 520 -8.85 -2.31 -7.38
C THR A 520 -8.04 -1.09 -7.82
N GLN A 521 -7.89 -0.07 -6.95
CA GLN A 521 -7.02 1.06 -7.23
C GLN A 521 -5.56 0.64 -7.40
N TRP A 522 -5.08 -0.28 -6.57
CA TRP A 522 -3.71 -0.81 -6.69
C TRP A 522 -3.51 -1.68 -7.94
N LEU A 523 -4.55 -2.40 -8.39
CA LEU A 523 -4.58 -3.04 -9.71
C LEU A 523 -4.48 -1.98 -10.82
N CYS A 524 -5.24 -0.89 -10.77
CA CYS A 524 -5.09 0.20 -11.77
C CYS A 524 -3.65 0.69 -11.84
N TYR A 525 -3.06 1.09 -10.71
CA TYR A 525 -1.66 1.53 -10.65
C TYR A 525 -0.70 0.51 -11.27
N SER A 526 -0.87 -0.77 -10.93
CA SER A 526 0.00 -1.85 -11.37
C SER A 526 -0.15 -2.17 -12.86
N LEU A 527 -1.39 -2.23 -13.37
CA LEU A 527 -1.70 -2.68 -14.73
C LEU A 527 -1.48 -1.59 -15.78
N MET A 528 -1.56 -0.30 -15.41
CA MET A 528 -1.20 0.79 -16.32
C MET A 528 0.28 0.74 -16.74
N GLN A 529 1.18 0.33 -15.84
CA GLN A 529 2.63 0.38 -16.10
C GLN A 529 3.09 -0.48 -17.30
N PRO A 530 2.71 -1.77 -17.45
CA PRO A 530 3.05 -2.53 -18.66
C PRO A 530 2.40 -1.94 -19.92
N MET A 531 1.18 -1.41 -19.83
CA MET A 531 0.48 -0.77 -20.97
C MET A 531 1.21 0.50 -21.44
N GLN A 532 1.67 1.34 -20.50
CA GLN A 532 2.45 2.55 -20.78
C GLN A 532 3.83 2.22 -21.37
N SER A 533 4.51 1.22 -20.81
CA SER A 533 5.90 0.91 -21.19
C SER A 533 6.00 0.14 -22.52
N LEU A 534 5.12 -0.85 -22.76
CA LEU A 534 5.18 -1.73 -23.93
C LEU A 534 4.35 -1.20 -25.11
N LEU A 535 3.20 -0.58 -24.84
CA LEU A 535 2.24 -0.14 -25.87
C LEU A 535 2.14 1.37 -26.01
N ARG A 536 2.87 2.13 -25.19
CA ARG A 536 2.83 3.60 -25.18
C ARG A 536 1.42 4.16 -24.96
N ILE A 537 0.57 3.42 -24.24
CA ILE A 537 -0.77 3.88 -23.87
C ILE A 537 -0.62 5.02 -22.86
N HIS A 538 -1.29 6.14 -23.12
CA HIS A 538 -1.47 7.22 -22.15
C HIS A 538 -2.80 7.07 -21.44
N PHE A 539 -2.79 7.22 -20.12
CA PHE A 539 -4.01 7.25 -19.33
C PHE A 539 -4.38 8.71 -19.02
N ALA A 540 -5.55 9.14 -19.47
CA ALA A 540 -6.13 10.43 -19.07
C ALA A 540 -6.96 10.24 -17.78
N GLY A 541 -6.87 11.16 -16.83
CA GLY A 541 -7.59 11.05 -15.56
C GLY A 541 -6.88 10.24 -14.48
N VAL A 542 -5.55 10.05 -14.57
CA VAL A 542 -4.77 9.31 -13.55
C VAL A 542 -4.91 9.96 -12.17
N GLU A 543 -5.09 11.28 -12.11
CA GLU A 543 -5.37 12.05 -10.90
C GLU A 543 -6.68 11.67 -10.18
N LEU A 544 -7.58 10.93 -10.85
CA LEU A 544 -8.77 10.37 -10.20
C LEU A 544 -8.41 9.22 -9.24
N LEU A 545 -7.27 8.54 -9.42
CA LEU A 545 -6.79 7.59 -8.41
C LEU A 545 -6.43 8.33 -7.14
N THR A 546 -6.70 7.68 -6.01
CA THR A 546 -6.48 8.24 -4.68
C THR A 546 -5.26 7.62 -4.01
N GLY A 547 -4.91 8.14 -2.83
CA GLY A 547 -3.95 7.48 -1.95
C GLY A 547 -4.48 6.12 -1.51
N LEU A 548 -3.61 5.14 -1.32
CA LEU A 548 -4.03 3.80 -0.90
C LEU A 548 -4.11 3.73 0.63
N PRO A 549 -5.31 3.60 1.24
CA PRO A 549 -5.46 3.58 2.69
C PRO A 549 -5.17 2.18 3.24
N GLU A 550 -3.92 1.73 3.07
CA GLU A 550 -3.40 0.55 3.75
C GLU A 550 -2.63 0.94 5.01
N TYR A 551 -2.35 -0.07 5.83
CA TYR A 551 -1.89 0.11 7.21
C TYR A 551 -0.50 0.76 7.33
N ARG A 552 0.35 0.76 6.30
CA ARG A 552 1.64 1.48 6.32
C ARG A 552 1.43 2.98 6.13
N ASN A 553 0.66 3.39 5.11
CA ASN A 553 0.31 4.77 4.85
C ASN A 553 -0.50 5.36 6.02
N GLY A 554 -1.51 4.64 6.51
CA GLY A 554 -2.28 5.08 7.67
C GLY A 554 -1.44 5.10 8.96
N GLY A 555 -0.54 4.11 9.10
CA GLY A 555 0.31 3.95 10.27
C GLY A 555 1.32 5.07 10.43
N LEU A 556 1.81 5.62 9.31
CA LEU A 556 2.71 6.77 9.30
C LEU A 556 2.13 7.97 10.07
N PHE A 557 0.84 8.26 9.89
CA PHE A 557 0.18 9.39 10.56
C PHE A 557 -0.01 9.15 12.06
N ILE A 558 -0.11 7.89 12.49
CA ILE A 558 -0.17 7.54 13.92
C ILE A 558 1.22 7.57 14.54
N ASP A 559 2.20 6.92 13.92
CA ASP A 559 3.57 6.84 14.45
C ASP A 559 4.27 8.20 14.53
N LEU A 560 3.88 9.17 13.68
CA LEU A 560 4.35 10.56 13.75
C LEU A 560 3.43 11.49 14.58
N GLY A 561 2.40 10.94 15.22
CA GLY A 561 1.56 11.63 16.19
C GLY A 561 0.52 12.60 15.62
N VAL A 562 0.23 12.54 14.31
CA VAL A 562 -0.90 13.29 13.72
C VAL A 562 -2.23 12.69 14.17
N LEU A 563 -2.31 11.37 14.27
CA LEU A 563 -3.48 10.63 14.74
C LEU A 563 -3.14 9.89 16.02
N THR A 564 -4.03 9.93 17.01
CA THR A 564 -3.93 9.14 18.23
C THR A 564 -5.24 8.39 18.44
N LEU A 565 -5.20 7.07 18.56
CA LEU A 565 -6.39 6.27 18.85
C LEU A 565 -6.91 6.63 20.24
N LYS A 566 -8.21 6.86 20.37
CA LYS A 566 -8.83 7.20 21.67
C LYS A 566 -8.74 6.05 22.66
N ALA A 567 -8.74 6.38 23.95
CA ALA A 567 -8.49 5.43 25.03
C ALA A 567 -9.42 4.21 25.00
N ASP A 568 -10.74 4.44 24.88
CA ASP A 568 -11.75 3.36 24.87
C ASP A 568 -11.55 2.41 23.68
N ASP A 569 -11.25 2.94 22.49
CA ASP A 569 -10.94 2.11 21.32
C ASP A 569 -9.61 1.37 21.48
N SER A 570 -8.60 2.02 22.07
CA SER A 570 -7.33 1.37 22.37
C SER A 570 -7.51 0.18 23.32
N GLU A 571 -8.29 0.32 24.39
CA GLU A 571 -8.58 -0.76 25.32
C GLU A 571 -9.29 -1.92 24.60
N ARG A 572 -10.39 -1.62 23.88
CA ARG A 572 -11.15 -2.59 23.11
C ARG A 572 -10.30 -3.35 22.08
N GLY A 573 -9.42 -2.64 21.36
CA GLY A 573 -8.54 -3.26 20.38
C GLY A 573 -7.46 -4.14 21.02
N LEU A 574 -6.99 -3.79 22.22
CA LEU A 574 -6.02 -4.62 22.96
C LEU A 574 -6.68 -5.89 23.50
N GLU A 575 -7.91 -5.81 24.02
CA GLU A 575 -8.68 -6.98 24.43
C GLU A 575 -8.90 -7.95 23.26
N HIS A 576 -9.21 -7.41 22.08
CA HIS A 576 -9.38 -8.22 20.88
C HIS A 576 -8.06 -8.88 20.45
N TYR A 577 -6.92 -8.18 20.55
CA TYR A 577 -5.61 -8.78 20.28
C TYR A 577 -5.29 -9.95 21.23
N ASP A 578 -5.63 -9.80 22.51
CA ASP A 578 -5.45 -10.87 23.50
C ASP A 578 -6.35 -12.09 23.20
N GLU A 579 -7.57 -11.87 22.75
CA GLU A 579 -8.45 -12.93 22.27
C GLU A 579 -7.90 -13.63 21.03
N TYR A 580 -7.43 -12.86 20.05
CA TYR A 580 -6.78 -13.37 18.86
C TYR A 580 -5.60 -14.27 19.23
N CYS A 581 -4.71 -13.82 20.12
CA CYS A 581 -3.54 -14.59 20.56
C CYS A 581 -3.95 -15.91 21.24
N ARG A 582 -5.00 -15.89 22.08
CA ARG A 582 -5.56 -17.09 22.72
C ARG A 582 -6.14 -18.08 21.70
N ARG A 583 -6.92 -17.59 20.73
CA ARG A 583 -7.58 -18.42 19.71
C ARG A 583 -6.59 -19.01 18.69
N THR A 584 -5.57 -18.25 18.31
CA THR A 584 -4.59 -18.65 17.28
C THR A 584 -3.34 -19.30 17.86
N ASN A 585 -3.23 -19.38 19.19
CA ASN A 585 -2.06 -19.88 19.91
C ASN A 585 -0.77 -19.14 19.49
N VAL A 586 -0.89 -17.85 19.18
CA VAL A 586 0.23 -16.97 18.86
C VAL A 586 0.70 -16.31 20.15
N LYS A 587 2.00 -16.42 20.44
CA LYS A 587 2.59 -15.72 21.58
C LYS A 587 2.62 -14.21 21.27
N PRO A 588 2.07 -13.34 22.14
CA PRO A 588 2.21 -11.90 21.97
C PRO A 588 3.68 -11.52 22.09
N VAL A 589 4.20 -10.85 21.06
CA VAL A 589 5.59 -10.33 21.02
C VAL A 589 5.59 -8.83 21.21
N GLU A 590 4.64 -8.14 20.59
CA GLU A 590 4.47 -6.70 20.62
C GLU A 590 2.98 -6.41 20.61
N VAL A 591 2.53 -5.62 21.57
CA VAL A 591 1.11 -5.43 21.88
C VAL A 591 0.65 -4.16 21.20
N ALA A 592 -0.25 -4.29 20.22
CA ALA A 592 -0.87 -3.19 19.50
C ALA A 592 -2.37 -3.47 19.33
N PRO A 593 -3.23 -2.44 19.38
CA PRO A 593 -4.68 -2.62 19.20
C PRO A 593 -5.00 -3.34 17.89
N MET A 594 -5.93 -4.29 17.93
CA MET A 594 -6.34 -5.11 16.79
C MET A 594 -7.83 -4.97 16.52
N PHE A 595 -8.20 -4.80 15.25
CA PHE A 595 -9.59 -4.71 14.82
C PHE A 595 -9.83 -5.53 13.55
N GLU A 596 -11.09 -5.89 13.32
CA GLU A 596 -11.51 -6.46 12.04
C GLU A 596 -11.51 -5.38 10.94
N PRO A 597 -11.32 -5.74 9.66
CA PRO A 597 -11.30 -4.77 8.57
C PRO A 597 -12.58 -3.92 8.43
N SER A 598 -13.73 -4.44 8.87
CA SER A 598 -15.03 -3.78 8.85
C SER A 598 -15.33 -2.96 10.10
N ASP A 599 -14.45 -2.96 11.10
CA ASP A 599 -14.62 -2.17 12.32
C ASP A 599 -14.60 -0.66 11.99
N ASP A 600 -15.47 0.11 12.64
CA ASP A 600 -15.61 1.55 12.40
C ASP A 600 -14.29 2.31 12.64
N VAL A 601 -13.44 1.84 13.57
CA VAL A 601 -12.07 2.38 13.77
C VAL A 601 -11.24 2.26 12.49
N ILE A 602 -11.27 1.09 11.84
CA ILE A 602 -10.51 0.83 10.62
C ILE A 602 -11.10 1.62 9.45
N VAL A 603 -12.43 1.68 9.34
CA VAL A 603 -13.11 2.43 8.27
C VAL A 603 -12.82 3.93 8.39
N GLU A 604 -12.94 4.52 9.59
CA GLU A 604 -12.62 5.93 9.82
C GLU A 604 -11.13 6.22 9.56
N TRP A 605 -10.23 5.35 10.05
CA TRP A 605 -8.79 5.49 9.84
C TRP A 605 -8.41 5.45 8.36
N ARG A 606 -9.01 4.53 7.59
CA ARG A 606 -8.82 4.44 6.14
C ARG A 606 -9.37 5.69 5.44
N GLY A 607 -10.52 6.19 5.88
CA GLY A 607 -11.13 7.44 5.39
C GLY A 607 -10.24 8.65 5.50
N VAL A 608 -9.73 8.90 6.72
CA VAL A 608 -8.82 10.04 6.94
C VAL A 608 -7.49 9.86 6.21
N THR A 609 -6.99 8.61 6.10
CA THR A 609 -5.74 8.31 5.39
C THR A 609 -5.81 8.72 3.92
N VAL A 610 -6.93 8.48 3.22
CA VAL A 610 -7.10 8.91 1.82
C VAL A 610 -6.88 10.43 1.67
N GLY A 611 -7.59 11.24 2.46
CA GLY A 611 -7.48 12.70 2.34
C GLY A 611 -6.17 13.26 2.87
N PHE A 612 -5.56 12.63 3.89
CA PHE A 612 -4.25 13.02 4.38
C PHE A 612 -3.14 12.73 3.36
N LEU A 613 -3.24 11.66 2.56
CA LEU A 613 -2.29 11.40 1.48
C LEU A 613 -2.41 12.43 0.34
N ASP A 614 -3.63 12.82 -0.04
CA ASP A 614 -3.85 13.91 -1.02
C ASP A 614 -3.24 15.22 -0.50
N ARG A 615 -3.46 15.55 0.78
CA ARG A 615 -2.86 16.73 1.43
C ARG A 615 -1.33 16.62 1.49
N LEU A 616 -0.79 15.48 1.88
CA LEU A 616 0.63 15.22 1.99
C LEU A 616 1.33 15.43 0.65
N CYS A 617 0.73 14.94 -0.44
CA CYS A 617 1.26 15.16 -1.79
C CYS A 617 1.40 16.65 -2.12
N VAL A 618 0.38 17.46 -1.82
CA VAL A 618 0.42 18.92 -2.02
C VAL A 618 1.50 19.57 -1.16
N GLU A 619 1.57 19.21 0.13
CA GLU A 619 2.53 19.80 1.07
C GLU A 619 3.98 19.42 0.75
N VAL A 620 4.25 18.16 0.35
CA VAL A 620 5.59 17.72 -0.06
C VAL A 620 6.03 18.45 -1.33
N ASN A 621 5.15 18.58 -2.32
CA ASN A 621 5.44 19.37 -3.53
C ASN A 621 5.76 20.83 -3.20
N ARG A 622 5.02 21.44 -2.26
CA ARG A 622 5.30 22.81 -1.78
C ARG A 622 6.65 22.88 -1.07
N HIS A 623 6.94 21.93 -0.18
CA HIS A 623 8.16 21.86 0.62
C HIS A 623 9.41 21.64 -0.25
N MET A 624 9.30 20.83 -1.31
CA MET A 624 10.40 20.45 -2.20
C MET A 624 10.45 21.29 -3.48
N LYS A 625 9.70 22.39 -3.59
CA LYS A 625 9.55 23.20 -4.80
C LYS A 625 10.88 23.58 -5.46
N ASN A 626 11.89 23.94 -4.66
CA ASN A 626 13.21 24.34 -5.16
C ASN A 626 13.99 23.16 -5.77
N ASP A 627 13.83 21.96 -5.22
CA ASP A 627 14.53 20.76 -5.67
C ASP A 627 13.88 20.17 -6.94
N LEU A 628 12.57 20.38 -7.12
CA LEU A 628 11.77 19.84 -8.22
C LEU A 628 11.99 20.54 -9.57
N LYS A 629 12.69 21.69 -9.60
CA LYS A 629 12.98 22.47 -10.83
C LYS A 629 11.74 22.74 -11.70
N GLY A 630 10.62 23.08 -11.07
CA GLY A 630 9.35 23.38 -11.75
C GLY A 630 8.44 22.17 -12.02
N ASN A 631 8.89 20.95 -11.71
CA ASN A 631 8.05 19.75 -11.78
C ASN A 631 7.25 19.55 -10.48
N GLN A 632 6.36 18.55 -10.50
CA GLN A 632 5.65 18.08 -9.32
C GLN A 632 5.72 16.55 -9.24
N LEU A 633 5.87 16.04 -8.03
CA LEU A 633 5.69 14.62 -7.73
C LEU A 633 4.20 14.29 -7.78
N THR A 634 3.87 13.21 -8.46
CA THR A 634 2.52 12.65 -8.48
C THR A 634 2.21 11.93 -7.16
N LEU A 635 0.93 11.73 -6.86
CA LEU A 635 0.51 10.95 -5.70
C LEU A 635 1.11 9.54 -5.71
N ALA A 636 1.15 8.89 -6.87
CA ALA A 636 1.77 7.56 -7.02
C ALA A 636 3.26 7.56 -6.65
N GLN A 637 4.01 8.62 -6.98
CA GLN A 637 5.43 8.75 -6.60
C GLN A 637 5.59 9.02 -5.11
N ILE A 638 4.69 9.82 -4.51
CA ILE A 638 4.66 10.07 -3.06
C ILE A 638 4.35 8.78 -2.28
N LEU A 639 3.46 7.94 -2.78
CA LEU A 639 3.19 6.63 -2.19
C LEU A 639 4.47 5.77 -2.22
N GLU A 640 5.09 5.60 -3.40
CA GLU A 640 6.23 4.70 -3.61
C GLU A 640 7.48 5.12 -2.82
N ALA A 641 7.94 6.35 -3.03
CA ALA A 641 9.19 6.85 -2.47
C ALA A 641 9.02 7.47 -1.09
N GLY A 642 7.78 7.75 -0.68
CA GLY A 642 7.48 8.54 0.50
C GLY A 642 6.68 7.76 1.54
N SER A 643 5.35 7.88 1.50
CA SER A 643 4.49 7.50 2.63
C SER A 643 4.49 5.99 2.89
N TRP A 644 4.47 5.15 1.86
CA TRP A 644 4.42 3.70 2.06
C TRP A 644 5.75 3.18 2.62
N LYS A 645 6.87 3.66 2.06
CA LYS A 645 8.20 3.35 2.56
C LYS A 645 8.41 3.90 3.98
N GLY A 646 8.05 5.15 4.20
CA GLY A 646 8.16 5.82 5.49
C GLY A 646 7.34 5.15 6.58
N GLY A 647 6.11 4.71 6.29
CA GLY A 647 5.29 3.94 7.21
C GLY A 647 5.91 2.60 7.59
N ARG A 648 6.65 1.94 6.68
CA ARG A 648 7.41 0.72 6.99
C ARG A 648 8.63 1.01 7.87
N GLU A 649 9.40 2.05 7.55
CA GLU A 649 10.58 2.43 8.33
C GLU A 649 10.19 2.86 9.75
N MET A 650 9.11 3.64 9.91
CA MET A 650 8.59 4.01 11.22
C MET A 650 8.09 2.81 12.01
N ALA A 651 7.36 1.89 11.38
CA ALA A 651 6.94 0.66 12.03
C ALA A 651 8.15 -0.19 12.47
N GLU A 652 9.20 -0.29 11.66
CA GLU A 652 10.42 -1.01 12.05
C GLU A 652 11.18 -0.32 13.20
N PHE A 653 11.19 1.01 13.24
CA PHE A 653 11.81 1.76 14.32
C PHE A 653 11.02 1.68 15.63
N SER A 654 9.72 1.93 15.57
CA SER A 654 8.83 1.96 16.74
C SER A 654 8.55 0.56 17.27
N ARG A 655 8.54 -0.45 16.39
CA ARG A 655 8.16 -1.83 16.68
C ARG A 655 9.19 -2.83 16.13
N PRO A 656 10.43 -2.86 16.64
CA PRO A 656 11.54 -3.58 15.98
C PRO A 656 11.40 -5.10 15.97
N ASN A 657 10.59 -5.66 16.86
CA ASN A 657 10.40 -7.11 16.95
C ASN A 657 9.44 -7.63 15.90
N THR A 658 8.36 -6.89 15.62
CA THR A 658 7.29 -7.32 14.71
C THR A 658 7.29 -6.58 13.39
N LYS A 659 7.75 -5.33 13.40
CA LYS A 659 7.70 -4.36 12.29
C LYS A 659 6.27 -4.15 11.79
N GLU A 660 5.30 -4.35 12.66
CA GLU A 660 3.89 -4.20 12.35
C GLU A 660 3.45 -2.73 12.49
N PRO A 661 2.37 -2.32 11.81
CA PRO A 661 1.79 -1.00 11.99
C PRO A 661 1.31 -0.75 13.45
N PRO A 662 1.03 0.51 13.81
CA PRO A 662 0.48 0.88 15.12
C PRO A 662 -0.89 0.28 15.45
N ILE A 663 -1.66 -0.13 14.45
CA ILE A 663 -2.95 -0.81 14.60
C ILE A 663 -2.91 -2.07 13.73
N LEU A 664 -3.20 -3.21 14.34
CA LEU A 664 -3.23 -4.52 13.69
C LEU A 664 -4.61 -4.78 13.08
N ILE A 665 -4.63 -5.56 12.00
CA ILE A 665 -5.87 -5.95 11.32
C ILE A 665 -5.99 -7.48 11.43
N ASP A 666 -7.09 -7.98 12.03
CA ASP A 666 -7.44 -9.40 11.98
C ASP A 666 -7.99 -9.73 10.59
N SER A 667 -7.10 -10.05 9.65
CA SER A 667 -7.45 -10.38 8.26
C SER A 667 -7.36 -11.88 8.02
N ASP A 668 -8.34 -12.40 7.30
CA ASP A 668 -8.35 -13.77 6.76
C ASP A 668 -7.56 -13.90 5.44
N GLY A 669 -6.89 -12.83 5.01
CA GLY A 669 -6.20 -12.77 3.72
C GLY A 669 -7.12 -12.52 2.53
N THR A 670 -8.35 -12.02 2.75
CA THR A 670 -9.27 -11.58 1.68
C THR A 670 -9.54 -10.08 1.70
N VAL A 671 -9.09 -9.37 2.74
CA VAL A 671 -9.12 -7.90 2.85
C VAL A 671 -7.69 -7.36 2.94
N PHE A 672 -7.37 -6.37 2.09
CA PHE A 672 -6.02 -5.99 1.64
C PHE A 672 -5.63 -4.56 1.99
#